data_AF-A0A9P8GPD5-F1
#
_entry.id   AF-A0A9P8GPD5-F1
#
_cell.length_a   1.000
_cell.length_b   1.000
_cell.length_c   1.000
_cell.angle_alpha   90.00
_cell.angle_beta   90.00
_cell.angle_gamma   90.00
#
_symmetry.space_group_name_H-M   'P 1'
#
loop_
_entity.id
_entity.type
_entity.pdbx_description
1 polymer ?
#
loop_
_entity_poly.entity_id
_entity_poly.type
_entity_poly.pdbx_seq_one_letter_code
_entity_poly.pdbx_strand_id
1 'polypeptide(L)'
;MYIPLVIALFASVKAVLAACSGPLVIDDFSKWSLNSNSLDDWVSDDGSMTSASAGNDKLSVVPNVDSYFYETFACQTALSNGYNAITFPIKGPASGSFTLEIQTKSACSADAYQSHFYTVSDLTGTTQTITVPLSSFPGANLNAITSFVWSGFLSLSTTWEFGKIQFACSSGSGSTSRPSGATSRVSSPSTVSNNAPVPTSRCTDLLVDDWTSQSRLTFLYYNAMLNPSSDDGTMASAVVDSTKNRVTYSPKDRSSYFYTQLGRTNAENRFGGISMRLSAPAGTSLSIELDSGCNGESDKQTTLSSSDLGWTFDGNEKLYNIPFNKFEGLDISKVATLLFSQLTSPVTFGPMAFYCGSTPTEYIPNNSGAPVAPTSTVPAPSATASTLVVDTFSSQEINALGNWHGADEGMILNWGANKLTIQSDDADYAFYTQLSGSCRDMTMYDGSYLHVAYTGSNAFTIALQQHNSACDETIAPYPETWDSLEAARYATATDIYIPMNHFNINRGSAIGFAIKGFYKADPVTLTKIEIIKSVPANFKVPNKLPSGNLIFACKRPNSFAFAIDDGSPEYAQEVLSIIKEEDVKVTFFTVGAPLLDPSTNLSNVYNEMVSAGHQIALHSYTHPKMEGLPDYAAIDWEYNQDIAAVKRVLPRVGNTRYFRPPFGTEGARMRQRLAVATGSDEPYIVNWSVDVEDWLWAETDTPEKQLEAFKRDVAKGGNLVVMHYLYPSTVGYLRQFIQIAKATGKQLMRVDQCMEDPDAPPL
;
A
#
# COMPACT_ATOMS: atom_id res chain seq x y z
N MET A 1 -36.39 69.55 -22.99
CA MET A 1 -35.22 70.34 -22.54
C MET A 1 -34.13 69.34 -22.16
N TYR A 2 -33.00 69.39 -22.87
CA TYR A 2 -31.71 68.67 -22.69
C TYR A 2 -31.61 67.13 -22.76
N ILE A 3 -31.04 66.70 -23.90
CA ILE A 3 -30.18 65.53 -24.25
C ILE A 3 -28.93 65.47 -23.33
N PRO A 4 -28.20 64.34 -23.06
CA PRO A 4 -27.84 63.28 -24.02
C PRO A 4 -27.81 61.78 -23.62
N LEU A 5 -27.89 60.99 -24.69
CA LEU A 5 -27.19 59.74 -25.05
C LEU A 5 -25.77 59.58 -24.46
N VAL A 6 -25.47 58.47 -23.78
CA VAL A 6 -24.11 57.88 -23.74
C VAL A 6 -24.18 56.35 -23.82
N ILE A 7 -23.51 55.85 -24.85
CA ILE A 7 -23.17 54.46 -25.14
C ILE A 7 -22.21 53.95 -24.05
N ALA A 8 -22.50 52.83 -23.40
CA ALA A 8 -21.52 52.09 -22.60
C ALA A 8 -21.12 50.81 -23.35
N LEU A 9 -19.91 50.81 -23.89
CA LEU A 9 -19.19 49.67 -24.43
C LEU A 9 -19.19 48.51 -23.42
N PHE A 10 -19.61 47.32 -23.85
CA PHE A 10 -19.12 46.08 -23.23
C PHE A 10 -17.67 45.88 -23.69
N ALA A 11 -16.72 46.35 -22.89
CA ALA A 11 -15.34 45.91 -22.99
C ALA A 11 -15.28 44.47 -22.44
N SER A 12 -15.17 43.50 -23.34
CA SER A 12 -14.68 42.18 -22.99
C SER A 12 -13.23 42.33 -22.52
N VAL A 13 -13.01 42.33 -21.21
CA VAL A 13 -11.67 42.18 -20.65
C VAL A 13 -11.27 40.73 -20.89
N LYS A 14 -10.63 40.46 -22.04
CA LYS A 14 -9.71 39.33 -22.11
C LYS A 14 -8.63 39.64 -21.08
N ALA A 15 -8.49 38.79 -20.06
CA ALA A 15 -7.31 38.84 -19.21
C ALA A 15 -6.10 38.75 -20.13
N VAL A 16 -5.36 39.86 -20.23
CA VAL A 16 -4.08 39.89 -20.92
C VAL A 16 -3.13 39.16 -20.00
N LEU A 17 -2.80 37.90 -20.32
CA LEU A 17 -1.65 37.24 -19.71
C LEU A 17 -0.44 38.15 -19.95
N ALA A 18 0.35 38.41 -18.92
CA ALA A 18 1.54 39.24 -19.06
C ALA A 18 2.48 38.61 -20.11
N ALA A 19 3.08 39.44 -20.96
CA ALA A 19 4.15 38.97 -21.84
C ALA A 19 5.34 38.57 -20.96
N CYS A 20 5.71 37.29 -21.01
CA CYS A 20 6.84 36.75 -20.26
C CYS A 20 8.09 37.60 -20.51
N SER A 21 8.68 38.15 -19.43
CA SER A 21 9.83 39.07 -19.49
C SER A 21 11.17 38.37 -19.77
N GLY A 22 11.19 37.04 -19.66
CA GLY A 22 12.35 36.16 -19.83
C GLY A 22 12.20 34.91 -18.95
N PRO A 23 12.96 33.83 -19.22
CA PRO A 23 12.88 32.62 -18.42
C PRO A 23 13.28 32.88 -16.96
N LEU A 24 12.53 32.31 -16.00
CA LEU A 24 12.87 32.39 -14.58
C LEU A 24 13.80 31.23 -14.23
N VAL A 25 15.00 31.54 -13.76
CA VAL A 25 15.97 30.53 -13.27
C VAL A 25 15.53 30.09 -11.88
N ILE A 26 15.26 28.80 -11.71
CA ILE A 26 15.00 28.18 -10.40
C ILE A 26 16.32 27.78 -9.77
N ASP A 27 17.14 27.02 -10.50
CA ASP A 27 18.49 26.70 -10.06
C ASP A 27 19.49 26.62 -11.22
N ASP A 28 20.70 27.08 -10.96
CA ASP A 28 21.90 26.87 -11.78
C ASP A 28 22.96 26.04 -11.05
N PHE A 29 22.62 25.54 -9.85
CA PHE A 29 23.41 24.71 -8.95
C PHE A 29 24.71 25.35 -8.44
N SER A 30 24.92 26.65 -8.68
CA SER A 30 26.11 27.37 -8.17
C SER A 30 26.13 27.48 -6.64
N LYS A 31 24.96 27.35 -5.99
CA LYS A 31 24.76 27.45 -4.54
C LYS A 31 24.42 26.10 -3.87
N TRP A 32 24.52 24.98 -4.58
CA TRP A 32 24.22 23.64 -4.05
C TRP A 32 24.93 23.31 -2.74
N SER A 33 26.20 23.72 -2.56
CA SER A 33 26.94 23.48 -1.31
C SER A 33 26.39 24.23 -0.10
N LEU A 34 25.48 25.18 -0.32
CA LEU A 34 24.75 25.94 0.69
C LEU A 34 23.31 25.43 0.85
N ASN A 35 22.94 24.32 0.19
CA ASN A 35 21.57 23.79 0.09
C ASN A 35 20.56 24.85 -0.34
N SER A 36 20.98 25.74 -1.23
CA SER A 36 20.13 26.81 -1.73
C SER A 36 20.22 26.93 -3.23
N ASN A 37 19.10 27.25 -3.88
CA ASN A 37 19.00 27.44 -5.32
C ASN A 37 19.18 28.91 -5.73
N SER A 38 18.97 29.21 -7.01
CA SER A 38 19.15 30.57 -7.56
C SER A 38 18.15 31.59 -7.01
N LEU A 39 17.05 31.13 -6.39
CA LEU A 39 16.04 31.98 -5.75
C LEU A 39 16.25 32.14 -4.24
N ASP A 40 17.38 31.64 -3.70
CA ASP A 40 17.70 31.62 -2.27
C ASP A 40 16.76 30.72 -1.43
N ASP A 41 16.07 29.77 -2.08
CA ASP A 41 15.22 28.75 -1.44
C ASP A 41 15.90 27.37 -1.47
N TRP A 42 15.32 26.38 -0.78
CA TRP A 42 16.01 25.12 -0.48
C TRP A 42 16.12 24.18 -1.68
N VAL A 43 17.31 23.60 -1.85
CA VAL A 43 17.59 22.50 -2.78
C VAL A 43 18.37 21.41 -2.05
N SER A 44 17.99 20.14 -2.26
CA SER A 44 18.72 19.01 -1.68
C SER A 44 18.35 17.70 -2.37
N ASP A 45 19.23 16.72 -2.27
CA ASP A 45 18.98 15.31 -2.60
C ASP A 45 18.58 14.47 -1.39
N ASP A 46 18.31 15.11 -0.24
CA ASP A 46 18.01 14.55 1.09
C ASP A 46 19.00 13.49 1.65
N GLY A 47 20.08 13.22 0.91
CA GLY A 47 21.05 12.17 1.17
C GLY A 47 20.61 10.78 0.70
N SER A 48 19.45 10.64 0.03
CA SER A 48 18.98 9.37 -0.54
C SER A 48 19.74 8.95 -1.79
N MET A 49 20.31 9.91 -2.54
CA MET A 49 21.16 9.61 -3.69
C MET A 49 22.45 8.92 -3.23
N THR A 50 22.89 7.89 -3.97
CA THR A 50 24.20 7.26 -3.77
C THR A 50 25.33 8.30 -3.77
N SER A 51 25.20 9.32 -4.61
CA SER A 51 26.00 10.54 -4.52
C SER A 51 25.29 11.71 -5.19
N ALA A 52 25.34 12.90 -4.61
CA ALA A 52 24.98 14.15 -5.27
C ALA A 52 26.09 15.19 -5.09
N SER A 53 26.49 15.83 -6.18
CA SER A 53 27.49 16.89 -6.15
C SER A 53 27.28 17.88 -7.27
N ALA A 54 27.50 19.16 -7.01
CA ALA A 54 27.42 20.19 -8.04
C ALA A 54 28.79 20.77 -8.40
N GLY A 55 28.97 21.12 -9.67
CA GLY A 55 30.17 21.77 -10.18
C GLY A 55 30.03 22.14 -11.66
N ASN A 56 30.64 23.26 -12.07
CA ASN A 56 30.50 23.84 -13.42
C ASN A 56 29.03 24.07 -13.83
N ASP A 57 28.24 24.67 -12.94
CA ASP A 57 26.82 25.03 -13.15
C ASP A 57 25.92 23.82 -13.49
N LYS A 58 26.24 22.66 -12.90
CA LYS A 58 25.51 21.40 -13.06
C LYS A 58 25.44 20.64 -11.74
N LEU A 59 24.34 19.92 -11.53
CA LEU A 59 24.18 18.90 -10.51
C LEU A 59 24.45 17.52 -11.13
N SER A 60 25.36 16.75 -10.53
CA SER A 60 25.62 15.36 -10.87
C SER A 60 25.11 14.46 -9.75
N VAL A 61 24.14 13.60 -10.06
CA VAL A 61 23.57 12.63 -9.11
C VAL A 61 23.80 11.19 -9.59
N VAL A 62 24.02 10.28 -8.64
CA VAL A 62 23.93 8.83 -8.85
C VAL A 62 22.78 8.36 -7.98
N PRO A 63 21.64 7.96 -8.56
CA PRO A 63 20.47 7.53 -7.81
C PRO A 63 20.71 6.27 -7.00
N ASN A 64 19.84 6.03 -6.03
CA ASN A 64 19.59 4.76 -5.37
C ASN A 64 18.08 4.45 -5.47
N VAL A 65 17.64 3.26 -5.03
CA VAL A 65 16.22 2.93 -4.94
C VAL A 65 15.51 4.01 -4.10
N ASP A 66 14.38 4.51 -4.62
CA ASP A 66 13.55 5.57 -4.02
C ASP A 66 14.25 6.93 -3.75
N SER A 67 15.45 7.14 -4.30
CA SER A 67 16.14 8.42 -4.16
C SER A 67 15.50 9.54 -4.99
N TYR A 68 15.63 10.77 -4.50
CA TYR A 68 15.17 11.96 -5.21
C TYR A 68 16.06 13.17 -4.92
N PHE A 69 15.93 14.20 -5.74
CA PHE A 69 16.34 15.55 -5.35
C PHE A 69 15.24 16.54 -5.67
N TYR A 70 15.22 17.65 -4.97
CA TYR A 70 14.12 18.59 -5.04
C TYR A 70 14.58 20.04 -4.98
N GLU A 71 13.75 20.89 -5.56
CA GLU A 71 13.85 22.35 -5.57
C GLU A 71 12.61 22.92 -4.91
N THR A 72 12.75 23.70 -3.86
CA THR A 72 11.66 24.52 -3.33
C THR A 72 11.84 25.96 -3.74
N PHE A 73 10.76 26.70 -3.87
CA PHE A 73 10.82 28.13 -4.13
C PHE A 73 9.53 28.84 -3.69
N ALA A 74 9.66 30.13 -3.43
CA ALA A 74 8.51 31.00 -3.21
C ALA A 74 7.48 30.80 -4.32
N CYS A 75 6.20 30.74 -3.92
CA CYS A 75 5.12 30.36 -4.82
C CYS A 75 5.07 31.17 -6.12
N GLN A 76 5.11 30.47 -7.25
CA GLN A 76 5.14 31.04 -8.58
C GLN A 76 3.76 31.01 -9.25
N THR A 77 3.30 32.19 -9.66
CA THR A 77 2.11 32.36 -10.51
C THR A 77 2.46 32.14 -11.98
N ALA A 78 2.93 30.93 -12.33
CA ALA A 78 3.65 30.68 -13.57
C ALA A 78 2.83 31.00 -14.83
N LEU A 79 1.56 30.60 -14.87
CA LEU A 79 0.65 30.90 -15.99
C LEU A 79 0.41 32.42 -16.11
N SER A 80 0.14 33.12 -15.00
CA SER A 80 -0.08 34.58 -14.97
C SER A 80 1.16 35.36 -15.45
N ASN A 81 2.34 34.81 -15.19
CA ASN A 81 3.62 35.39 -15.60
C ASN A 81 4.03 35.00 -17.04
N GLY A 82 3.19 34.25 -17.75
CA GLY A 82 3.40 33.90 -19.16
C GLY A 82 4.36 32.73 -19.39
N TYR A 83 4.67 31.95 -18.36
CA TYR A 83 5.43 30.72 -18.49
C TYR A 83 4.53 29.57 -18.96
N ASN A 84 5.05 28.70 -19.82
CA ASN A 84 4.29 27.56 -20.35
C ASN A 84 5.03 26.23 -20.30
N ALA A 85 6.30 26.19 -19.87
CA ALA A 85 7.07 24.96 -19.73
C ALA A 85 8.14 25.08 -18.64
N ILE A 86 8.63 23.93 -18.17
CA ILE A 86 9.85 23.77 -17.39
C ILE A 86 10.94 23.28 -18.34
N THR A 87 12.12 23.90 -18.31
CA THR A 87 13.25 23.53 -19.17
C THR A 87 14.50 23.29 -18.35
N PHE A 88 15.21 22.20 -18.65
CA PHE A 88 16.51 21.90 -18.06
C PHE A 88 17.35 21.04 -19.01
N PRO A 89 18.65 21.35 -19.18
CA PRO A 89 19.59 20.41 -19.79
C PRO A 89 19.75 19.17 -18.91
N ILE A 90 19.80 17.99 -19.51
CA ILE A 90 20.08 16.74 -18.82
C ILE A 90 21.00 15.84 -19.64
N LYS A 91 21.85 15.07 -18.97
CA LYS A 91 22.58 13.93 -19.53
C LYS A 91 22.42 12.75 -18.59
N GLY A 92 21.56 11.81 -18.98
CA GLY A 92 21.39 10.50 -18.33
C GLY A 92 21.77 9.35 -19.27
N PRO A 93 21.62 8.09 -18.86
CA PRO A 93 21.85 6.93 -19.72
C PRO A 93 20.89 6.89 -20.92
N ALA A 94 21.31 6.25 -22.02
CA ALA A 94 20.46 6.05 -23.18
C ALA A 94 19.22 5.23 -22.81
N SER A 95 18.04 5.64 -23.29
CA SER A 95 16.74 5.11 -22.90
C SER A 95 16.40 5.26 -21.39
N GLY A 96 17.14 6.10 -20.66
CA GLY A 96 16.84 6.39 -19.25
C GLY A 96 15.52 7.16 -19.10
N SER A 97 14.87 6.97 -17.95
CA SER A 97 13.71 7.76 -17.52
C SER A 97 13.80 8.17 -16.05
N PHE A 98 13.05 9.21 -15.69
CA PHE A 98 12.82 9.68 -14.32
C PHE A 98 11.46 10.39 -14.25
N THR A 99 10.93 10.57 -13.03
CA THR A 99 9.69 11.29 -12.75
C THR A 99 10.01 12.71 -12.30
N LEU A 100 9.38 13.70 -12.94
CA LEU A 100 9.32 15.08 -12.49
C LEU A 100 7.98 15.31 -11.80
N GLU A 101 8.01 15.66 -10.52
CA GLU A 101 6.87 16.16 -9.75
C GLU A 101 6.88 17.69 -9.75
N ILE A 102 5.69 18.29 -9.83
CA ILE A 102 5.47 19.67 -9.41
C ILE A 102 4.49 19.67 -8.24
N GLN A 103 4.78 20.48 -7.22
CA GLN A 103 3.84 20.70 -6.13
C GLN A 103 3.13 22.03 -6.33
N THR A 104 1.80 21.99 -6.30
CA THR A 104 0.97 23.19 -6.48
C THR A 104 -0.03 23.35 -5.35
N LYS A 105 -0.32 24.59 -5.00
CA LYS A 105 -1.27 24.95 -3.94
C LYS A 105 -2.60 25.39 -4.53
N SER A 106 -3.67 25.40 -3.74
CA SER A 106 -4.96 25.96 -4.20
C SER A 106 -4.88 27.48 -4.49
N ALA A 107 -3.98 28.17 -3.81
CA ALA A 107 -3.51 29.53 -4.09
C ALA A 107 -2.11 29.73 -3.45
N CYS A 108 -1.35 30.73 -3.85
CA CYS A 108 -0.03 30.98 -3.24
C CYS A 108 -0.06 31.29 -1.74
N SER A 109 -1.20 31.70 -1.21
CA SER A 109 -1.42 31.93 0.21
C SER A 109 -1.88 30.69 0.98
N ALA A 110 -2.09 29.55 0.32
CA ALA A 110 -2.53 28.32 0.98
C ALA A 110 -1.34 27.60 1.62
N ASP A 111 -1.62 26.78 2.64
CA ASP A 111 -0.57 26.11 3.40
C ASP A 111 -0.28 24.71 2.85
N ALA A 112 -1.29 24.00 2.34
CA ALA A 112 -1.17 22.67 1.75
C ALA A 112 -0.90 22.73 0.23
N TYR A 113 -0.03 21.84 -0.24
CA TYR A 113 0.18 21.58 -1.67
C TYR A 113 -0.43 20.23 -2.08
N GLN A 114 -0.58 20.04 -3.37
CA GLN A 114 -0.87 18.77 -4.04
C GLN A 114 0.24 18.48 -5.05
N SER A 115 0.59 17.22 -5.20
CA SER A 115 1.63 16.75 -6.11
C SER A 115 1.05 16.33 -7.45
N HIS A 116 1.73 16.68 -8.53
CA HIS A 116 1.37 16.30 -9.90
C HIS A 116 2.63 15.83 -10.61
N PHE A 117 2.54 14.74 -11.36
CA PHE A 117 3.71 14.02 -11.86
C PHE A 117 3.76 13.99 -13.40
N TYR A 118 4.97 13.97 -13.95
CA TYR A 118 5.24 13.79 -15.36
C TYR A 118 6.51 12.97 -15.55
N THR A 119 6.43 11.87 -16.29
CA THR A 119 7.59 11.02 -16.56
C THR A 119 8.34 11.50 -17.80
N VAL A 120 9.64 11.74 -17.66
CA VAL A 120 10.54 12.01 -18.78
C VAL A 120 11.21 10.69 -19.16
N SER A 121 11.01 10.22 -20.39
CA SER A 121 11.58 8.98 -20.93
C SER A 121 12.49 9.22 -22.13
N ASP A 122 13.08 8.14 -22.65
CA ASP A 122 13.78 8.10 -23.94
C ASP A 122 14.96 9.07 -24.07
N LEU A 123 15.76 9.21 -22.99
CA LEU A 123 16.99 10.00 -23.05
C LEU A 123 17.97 9.44 -24.09
N THR A 124 18.68 10.33 -24.79
CA THR A 124 19.57 9.96 -25.90
C THR A 124 20.93 9.38 -25.46
N GLY A 125 21.24 9.41 -24.15
CA GLY A 125 22.59 9.12 -23.65
C GLY A 125 23.59 10.27 -23.83
N THR A 126 23.17 11.37 -24.46
CA THR A 126 23.96 12.60 -24.64
C THR A 126 23.25 13.78 -23.98
N THR A 127 23.96 14.90 -23.80
CA THR A 127 23.35 16.11 -23.23
C THR A 127 22.25 16.63 -24.16
N GLN A 128 21.02 16.70 -23.66
CA GLN A 128 19.84 17.22 -24.34
C GLN A 128 19.07 18.17 -23.43
N THR A 129 18.32 19.12 -24.00
CA THR A 129 17.43 19.97 -23.22
C THR A 129 16.04 19.36 -23.18
N ILE A 130 15.56 19.05 -21.98
CA ILE A 130 14.17 18.64 -21.77
C ILE A 130 13.32 19.90 -21.64
N THR A 131 12.16 19.90 -22.30
CA THR A 131 11.13 20.92 -22.17
C THR A 131 9.83 20.23 -21.85
N VAL A 132 9.37 20.33 -20.59
CA VAL A 132 8.11 19.76 -20.13
C VAL A 132 7.05 20.86 -20.16
N PRO A 133 6.04 20.80 -21.05
CA PRO A 133 4.94 21.76 -21.03
C PRO A 133 4.22 21.72 -19.68
N LEU A 134 3.91 22.88 -19.09
CA LEU A 134 3.17 22.94 -17.82
C LEU A 134 1.76 22.33 -17.93
N SER A 135 1.20 22.29 -19.14
CA SER A 135 -0.06 21.60 -19.41
C SER A 135 0.01 20.07 -19.24
N SER A 136 1.20 19.50 -19.09
CA SER A 136 1.41 18.06 -18.90
C SER A 136 1.17 17.60 -17.46
N PHE A 137 0.84 18.53 -16.55
CA PHE A 137 0.51 18.26 -15.15
C PHE A 137 -1.00 18.49 -14.92
N PRO A 138 -1.88 17.50 -15.20
CA PRO A 138 -3.32 17.67 -15.05
C PRO A 138 -3.70 17.91 -13.59
N GLY A 139 -4.66 18.82 -13.37
CA GLY A 139 -5.11 19.23 -12.05
C GLY A 139 -4.19 20.21 -11.32
N ALA A 140 -2.97 20.44 -11.82
CA ALA A 140 -2.03 21.36 -11.20
C ALA A 140 -2.50 22.81 -11.28
N ASN A 141 -2.45 23.53 -10.16
CA ASN A 141 -2.63 24.96 -10.17
C ASN A 141 -1.34 25.64 -10.64
N LEU A 142 -1.25 25.87 -11.95
CA LEU A 142 -0.09 26.50 -12.59
C LEU A 142 0.12 27.97 -12.17
N ASN A 143 -0.77 28.52 -11.35
CA ASN A 143 -0.61 29.83 -10.72
C ASN A 143 -0.21 29.74 -9.24
N ALA A 144 0.14 28.57 -8.75
CA ALA A 144 0.60 28.39 -7.39
C ALA A 144 1.61 27.26 -7.22
N ILE A 145 2.64 27.22 -8.08
CA ILE A 145 3.69 26.19 -8.05
C ILE A 145 4.74 26.56 -7.00
N THR A 146 5.14 25.61 -6.15
CA THR A 146 6.07 25.88 -5.03
C THR A 146 7.31 25.00 -4.99
N SER A 147 7.33 23.90 -5.73
CA SER A 147 8.50 23.04 -5.78
C SER A 147 8.49 22.14 -7.01
N PHE A 148 9.67 21.57 -7.27
CA PHE A 148 9.90 20.50 -8.22
C PHE A 148 10.64 19.36 -7.52
N VAL A 149 10.30 18.11 -7.86
CA VAL A 149 11.01 16.92 -7.35
C VAL A 149 11.37 16.02 -8.53
N TRP A 150 12.60 15.51 -8.56
CA TRP A 150 13.08 14.53 -9.53
C TRP A 150 13.32 13.22 -8.80
N SER A 151 12.57 12.17 -9.15
CA SER A 151 12.59 10.86 -8.51
C SER A 151 12.40 9.74 -9.54
N GLY A 152 12.28 8.47 -9.10
CA GLY A 152 11.90 7.37 -10.00
C GLY A 152 12.90 7.10 -11.14
N PHE A 153 14.19 7.27 -10.89
CA PHE A 153 15.24 7.07 -11.88
C PHE A 153 15.35 5.60 -12.29
N LEU A 154 15.28 5.31 -13.59
CA LEU A 154 15.34 3.93 -14.10
C LEU A 154 16.73 3.27 -13.95
N SER A 155 17.80 4.08 -13.89
CA SER A 155 19.18 3.58 -13.80
C SER A 155 19.85 4.11 -12.55
N LEU A 156 20.04 3.21 -11.59
CA LEU A 156 20.46 3.49 -10.20
C LEU A 156 21.97 3.39 -9.97
N SER A 157 22.78 3.19 -11.02
CA SER A 157 24.23 3.07 -10.91
C SER A 157 25.00 3.91 -11.93
N THR A 158 24.31 4.82 -12.60
CA THR A 158 24.87 5.71 -13.62
C THR A 158 24.72 7.16 -13.17
N THR A 159 25.71 8.00 -13.47
CA THR A 159 25.61 9.44 -13.20
C THR A 159 24.63 10.12 -14.14
N TRP A 160 23.74 10.92 -13.55
CA TRP A 160 22.83 11.84 -14.23
C TRP A 160 23.30 13.26 -13.98
N GLU A 161 23.50 14.04 -15.04
CA GLU A 161 23.86 15.45 -14.94
C GLU A 161 22.65 16.33 -15.27
N PHE A 162 22.23 17.18 -14.36
CA PHE A 162 21.23 18.23 -14.55
C PHE A 162 21.92 19.58 -14.69
N GLY A 163 21.55 20.32 -15.73
CA GLY A 163 21.91 21.72 -15.88
C GLY A 163 20.79 22.64 -15.38
N LYS A 164 20.97 23.93 -15.63
CA LYS A 164 20.06 25.00 -15.22
C LYS A 164 18.57 24.67 -15.41
N ILE A 165 17.81 24.74 -14.30
CA ILE A 165 16.35 24.53 -14.26
C ILE A 165 15.65 25.87 -14.36
N GLN A 166 14.69 25.99 -15.28
CA GLN A 166 13.99 27.25 -15.54
C GLN A 166 12.52 27.06 -15.89
N PHE A 167 11.68 28.04 -15.56
CA PHE A 167 10.43 28.25 -16.29
C PHE A 167 10.70 28.97 -17.62
N ALA A 168 10.08 28.52 -18.71
CA ALA A 168 10.25 29.07 -20.06
C ALA A 168 8.99 29.78 -20.59
N CYS A 169 9.22 30.79 -21.43
CA CYS A 169 8.17 31.59 -22.07
C CYS A 169 7.59 30.91 -23.33
N SER A 170 6.35 31.22 -23.70
CA SER A 170 5.79 30.77 -24.98
C SER A 170 6.49 31.41 -26.19
N SER A 171 7.13 30.61 -27.05
CA SER A 171 7.38 30.98 -28.44
C SER A 171 6.19 30.54 -29.30
N GLY A 172 5.45 31.49 -29.88
CA GLY A 172 4.18 31.22 -30.55
C GLY A 172 4.26 30.40 -31.84
N SER A 173 3.27 29.50 -32.04
CA SER A 173 2.67 28.98 -33.30
C SER A 173 2.04 27.60 -33.01
N GLY A 174 0.74 27.29 -33.17
CA GLY A 174 -0.41 28.02 -33.68
C GLY A 174 -1.74 27.24 -33.50
N SER A 175 -2.83 27.99 -33.36
CA SER A 175 -4.20 27.79 -33.87
C SER A 175 -4.87 26.40 -33.86
N THR A 176 -5.93 26.19 -33.05
CA THR A 176 -7.36 26.31 -33.48
C THR A 176 -8.38 25.92 -32.40
N SER A 177 -9.40 26.78 -32.28
CA SER A 177 -10.76 26.71 -31.70
C SER A 177 -11.33 25.44 -31.03
N ARG A 178 -11.95 25.64 -29.86
CA ARG A 178 -13.10 24.86 -29.32
C ARG A 178 -14.32 25.78 -29.17
N PRO A 179 -15.57 25.33 -29.42
CA PRO A 179 -16.76 25.98 -28.89
C PRO A 179 -17.19 25.40 -27.55
N SER A 180 -17.63 26.30 -26.68
CA SER A 180 -18.07 26.12 -25.30
C SER A 180 -19.56 25.77 -25.16
N GLY A 181 -19.88 25.00 -24.10
CA GLY A 181 -20.89 25.39 -23.13
C GLY A 181 -22.15 24.52 -23.01
N ALA A 182 -22.42 24.03 -21.79
CA ALA A 182 -23.72 24.17 -21.13
C ALA A 182 -23.59 24.04 -19.61
N THR A 183 -24.32 24.90 -18.91
CA THR A 183 -24.29 25.29 -17.49
C THR A 183 -25.34 24.58 -16.62
N SER A 184 -25.17 24.67 -15.28
CA SER A 184 -26.17 25.03 -14.23
C SER A 184 -26.11 24.06 -13.03
N ARG A 185 -26.44 24.38 -11.78
CA ARG A 185 -26.65 25.59 -10.95
C ARG A 185 -26.66 25.07 -9.49
N VAL A 186 -26.17 25.87 -8.54
CA VAL A 186 -26.06 25.56 -7.10
C VAL A 186 -27.35 25.95 -6.35
N SER A 187 -27.73 25.18 -5.33
CA SER A 187 -28.69 25.57 -4.28
C SER A 187 -28.17 25.22 -2.88
N SER A 188 -28.31 26.16 -1.94
CA SER A 188 -27.77 26.19 -0.56
C SER A 188 -28.45 25.21 0.41
N PRO A 189 -27.80 24.84 1.54
CA PRO A 189 -28.34 23.87 2.51
C PRO A 189 -29.07 24.51 3.70
N SER A 190 -30.00 23.74 4.27
CA SER A 190 -30.70 23.99 5.53
C SER A 190 -30.27 23.00 6.63
N THR A 191 -30.24 23.50 7.86
CA THR A 191 -29.81 22.82 9.09
C THR A 191 -30.90 21.93 9.71
N VAL A 192 -30.53 20.76 10.22
CA VAL A 192 -31.36 19.94 11.13
C VAL A 192 -30.48 19.38 12.25
N SER A 193 -30.87 19.65 13.50
CA SER A 193 -30.33 19.04 14.73
C SER A 193 -31.09 17.77 15.10
N ASN A 194 -30.42 16.73 15.60
CA ASN A 194 -31.06 15.63 16.33
C ASN A 194 -30.22 15.18 17.54
N ASN A 195 -30.81 15.29 18.72
CA ASN A 195 -30.35 14.68 19.97
C ASN A 195 -30.96 13.28 20.11
N ALA A 196 -30.13 12.28 20.40
CA ALA A 196 -30.57 11.01 20.99
C ALA A 196 -29.63 10.62 22.16
N PRO A 197 -30.11 9.94 23.21
CA PRO A 197 -29.40 9.81 24.49
C PRO A 197 -28.35 8.68 24.47
N VAL A 198 -27.19 8.94 25.07
CA VAL A 198 -26.06 8.01 25.19
C VAL A 198 -26.23 7.08 26.41
N PRO A 199 -26.01 5.75 26.30
CA PRO A 199 -25.95 4.85 27.45
C PRO A 199 -24.67 5.10 28.27
N THR A 200 -24.77 5.10 29.60
CA THR A 200 -23.63 5.23 30.53
C THR A 200 -22.73 3.99 30.44
N SER A 201 -21.74 4.00 29.54
CA SER A 201 -20.67 3.02 29.49
C SER A 201 -19.57 3.38 30.49
N ARG A 202 -18.99 2.35 31.14
CA ARG A 202 -17.72 2.49 31.85
C ARG A 202 -16.68 2.98 30.84
N CYS A 203 -15.96 4.04 31.19
CA CYS A 203 -14.90 4.58 30.35
C CYS A 203 -13.76 3.54 30.20
N THR A 204 -13.14 3.52 29.02
CA THR A 204 -12.05 2.62 28.61
C THR A 204 -10.96 3.44 27.97
N ASP A 205 -9.71 3.00 28.10
CA ASP A 205 -8.56 3.67 27.48
C ASP A 205 -8.75 3.79 25.96
N LEU A 206 -8.29 4.90 25.38
CA LEU A 206 -8.36 5.16 23.94
C LEU A 206 -6.95 5.14 23.37
N LEU A 207 -6.66 4.13 22.56
CA LEU A 207 -5.37 3.96 21.90
C LEU A 207 -5.07 5.15 20.97
N VAL A 208 -3.88 5.72 21.12
CA VAL A 208 -3.30 6.73 20.23
C VAL A 208 -2.37 6.06 19.22
N ASP A 209 -1.40 5.29 19.70
CA ASP A 209 -0.49 4.51 18.86
C ASP A 209 -0.04 3.24 19.58
N ASP A 210 0.03 2.11 18.88
CA ASP A 210 0.52 0.83 19.39
C ASP A 210 1.89 0.43 18.83
N TRP A 211 2.48 1.26 17.96
CA TRP A 211 3.78 1.04 17.31
C TRP A 211 3.95 -0.37 16.74
N THR A 212 2.91 -0.89 16.11
CA THR A 212 2.88 -2.23 15.50
C THR A 212 3.52 -2.27 14.12
N SER A 213 3.67 -1.12 13.47
CA SER A 213 4.20 -1.05 12.11
C SER A 213 5.09 0.17 11.88
N GLN A 214 6.28 -0.10 11.32
CA GLN A 214 7.18 0.93 10.78
C GLN A 214 6.51 1.71 9.64
N SER A 215 5.71 1.03 8.80
CA SER A 215 5.11 1.64 7.60
C SER A 215 4.10 2.75 7.93
N ARG A 216 3.47 2.68 9.11
CA ARG A 216 2.59 3.75 9.62
C ARG A 216 3.33 5.06 9.88
N LEU A 217 4.64 4.99 10.16
CA LEU A 217 5.47 6.16 10.44
C LEU A 217 6.27 6.65 9.24
N THR A 218 6.60 5.77 8.29
CA THR A 218 7.53 6.08 7.20
C THR A 218 6.88 6.23 5.83
N PHE A 219 5.70 5.66 5.62
CA PHE A 219 5.01 5.67 4.33
C PHE A 219 3.59 6.23 4.45
N LEU A 220 2.86 5.85 5.48
CA LEU A 220 1.45 6.19 5.62
C LEU A 220 1.18 7.40 6.52
N TYR A 221 2.16 7.81 7.32
CA TYR A 221 2.15 8.97 8.21
C TYR A 221 0.91 9.09 9.10
N TYR A 222 0.42 8.00 9.69
CA TYR A 222 -0.73 8.02 10.60
C TYR A 222 -0.53 7.17 11.85
N ASN A 223 -1.19 7.51 12.96
CA ASN A 223 -1.20 6.72 14.19
C ASN A 223 -2.33 5.69 14.25
N ALA A 224 -2.46 4.94 15.34
CA ALA A 224 -3.53 3.93 15.48
C ALA A 224 -4.96 4.53 15.52
N MET A 225 -5.10 5.86 15.61
CA MET A 225 -6.35 6.58 15.45
C MET A 225 -6.62 7.05 14.00
N LEU A 226 -5.75 6.70 13.05
CA LEU A 226 -5.74 7.19 11.67
C LEU A 226 -5.57 8.72 11.53
N ASN A 227 -4.94 9.36 12.51
CA ASN A 227 -4.61 10.78 12.39
C ASN A 227 -3.11 10.94 12.07
N PRO A 228 -2.72 12.01 11.38
CA PRO A 228 -1.34 12.28 11.01
C PRO A 228 -0.36 12.09 12.18
N SER A 229 0.71 11.33 11.94
CA SER A 229 1.77 11.07 12.92
C SER A 229 3.08 10.93 12.19
N SER A 230 4.05 11.78 12.53
CA SER A 230 5.28 11.95 11.75
C SER A 230 6.35 12.66 12.58
N ASP A 231 7.61 12.50 12.18
CA ASP A 231 8.74 13.31 12.67
C ASP A 231 9.14 14.43 11.70
N ASP A 232 8.44 14.52 10.56
CA ASP A 232 8.69 15.39 9.42
C ASP A 232 10.19 15.40 9.01
N GLY A 233 10.84 14.24 9.14
CA GLY A 233 12.25 14.03 8.80
C GLY A 233 13.24 14.72 9.75
N THR A 234 12.77 15.33 10.83
CA THR A 234 13.64 16.07 11.76
C THR A 234 14.45 15.15 12.67
N MET A 235 13.99 13.92 12.92
CA MET A 235 14.75 12.91 13.65
C MET A 235 15.83 12.27 12.77
N ALA A 236 16.87 11.71 13.40
CA ALA A 236 17.92 10.96 12.73
C ALA A 236 17.43 9.57 12.32
N SER A 237 16.54 9.00 13.13
CA SER A 237 15.79 7.78 12.79
C SER A 237 14.57 7.64 13.70
N ALA A 238 13.54 6.97 13.18
CA ALA A 238 12.40 6.45 13.92
C ALA A 238 12.31 4.95 13.62
N VAL A 239 12.67 4.09 14.57
CA VAL A 239 12.76 2.63 14.35
C VAL A 239 11.75 1.90 15.21
N VAL A 240 10.80 1.22 14.57
CA VAL A 240 9.77 0.39 15.20
C VAL A 240 10.30 -1.03 15.41
N ASP A 241 10.33 -1.46 16.67
CA ASP A 241 10.41 -2.86 17.08
C ASP A 241 8.96 -3.37 17.29
N SER A 242 8.35 -3.87 16.21
CA SER A 242 6.95 -4.34 16.23
C SER A 242 6.75 -5.49 17.20
N THR A 243 7.78 -6.31 17.43
CA THR A 243 7.72 -7.48 18.34
C THR A 243 7.56 -7.09 19.81
N LYS A 244 7.93 -5.85 20.15
CA LYS A 244 7.77 -5.29 21.49
C LYS A 244 6.77 -4.15 21.54
N ASN A 245 6.14 -3.79 20.41
CA ASN A 245 5.32 -2.59 20.28
C ASN A 245 6.10 -1.35 20.76
N ARG A 246 7.31 -1.15 20.22
CA ARG A 246 8.17 -0.01 20.59
C ARG A 246 8.59 0.76 19.36
N VAL A 247 8.70 2.07 19.48
CA VAL A 247 9.40 2.92 18.51
C VAL A 247 10.54 3.64 19.21
N THR A 248 11.72 3.66 18.61
CA THR A 248 12.86 4.44 19.08
C THR A 248 13.07 5.63 18.16
N TYR A 249 12.84 6.82 18.70
CA TYR A 249 13.16 8.08 18.03
C TYR A 249 14.55 8.53 18.46
N SER A 250 15.46 8.64 17.50
CA SER A 250 16.82 9.17 17.69
C SER A 250 16.89 10.58 17.13
N PRO A 251 17.09 11.63 17.94
CA PRO A 251 17.18 12.99 17.44
C PRO A 251 18.48 13.24 16.66
N LYS A 252 18.43 14.05 15.60
CA LYS A 252 19.63 14.63 14.95
C LYS A 252 20.25 15.65 15.89
N ASP A 253 19.41 16.52 16.44
CA ASP A 253 19.76 17.55 17.40
C ASP A 253 18.51 17.97 18.20
N ARG A 254 18.60 19.05 18.97
CA ARG A 254 17.49 19.51 19.84
C ARG A 254 16.30 20.10 19.08
N SER A 255 16.42 20.40 17.80
CA SER A 255 15.29 20.82 16.95
C SER A 255 14.47 19.63 16.45
N SER A 256 14.99 18.40 16.54
CA SER A 256 14.25 17.19 16.20
C SER A 256 12.98 17.05 17.05
N TYR A 257 11.89 16.69 16.40
CA TYR A 257 10.60 16.44 17.03
C TYR A 257 9.88 15.28 16.35
N PHE A 258 8.86 14.75 17.02
CA PHE A 258 7.80 14.03 16.35
C PHE A 258 6.47 14.43 16.95
N TYR A 259 5.41 14.35 16.14
CA TYR A 259 4.06 14.64 16.57
C TYR A 259 3.12 13.50 16.22
N THR A 260 2.00 13.48 16.92
CA THR A 260 0.89 12.62 16.64
C THR A 260 -0.40 13.40 16.85
N GLN A 261 -1.27 13.40 15.84
CA GLN A 261 -2.57 14.05 15.92
C GLN A 261 -3.55 13.17 16.70
N LEU A 262 -4.36 13.80 17.53
CA LEU A 262 -5.24 13.13 18.49
C LEU A 262 -6.71 13.21 18.10
N GLY A 263 -7.00 13.54 16.83
CA GLY A 263 -8.35 13.52 16.27
C GLY A 263 -9.34 14.47 16.95
N ARG A 264 -8.87 15.55 17.57
CA ARG A 264 -9.68 16.49 18.36
C ARG A 264 -10.49 15.77 19.45
N THR A 265 -9.83 14.88 20.17
CA THR A 265 -10.48 14.03 21.18
C THR A 265 -11.04 14.88 22.32
N ASN A 266 -12.33 14.69 22.59
CA ASN A 266 -12.96 15.23 23.79
C ASN A 266 -12.59 14.36 25.01
N ALA A 267 -11.72 14.90 25.86
CA ALA A 267 -11.26 14.28 27.09
C ALA A 267 -12.06 14.67 28.34
N GLU A 268 -12.96 15.64 28.24
CA GLU A 268 -13.75 16.13 29.38
C GLU A 268 -14.49 14.99 30.08
N ASN A 269 -14.33 14.92 31.41
CA ASN A 269 -15.00 13.94 32.27
C ASN A 269 -14.77 12.46 31.88
N ARG A 270 -13.79 12.16 31.02
CA ARG A 270 -13.48 10.81 30.51
C ARG A 270 -12.03 10.43 30.74
N PHE A 271 -11.09 11.25 30.28
CA PHE A 271 -9.66 10.93 30.29
C PHE A 271 -8.89 11.90 31.18
N GLY A 272 -8.03 11.38 32.05
CA GLY A 272 -7.20 12.21 32.93
C GLY A 272 -5.90 12.70 32.28
N GLY A 273 -5.55 12.14 31.12
CA GLY A 273 -4.31 12.42 30.41
C GLY A 273 -3.99 11.33 29.40
N ILE A 274 -2.75 11.35 28.91
CA ILE A 274 -2.17 10.33 28.02
C ILE A 274 -1.06 9.59 28.77
N SER A 275 -0.98 8.28 28.66
CA SER A 275 0.06 7.44 29.27
C SER A 275 0.78 6.59 28.23
N MET A 276 2.06 6.33 28.50
CA MET A 276 2.91 5.48 27.67
C MET A 276 4.11 4.99 28.47
N ARG A 277 4.64 3.82 28.10
CA ARG A 277 5.95 3.36 28.58
C ARG A 277 7.05 4.11 27.85
N LEU A 278 8.07 4.60 28.55
CA LEU A 278 9.26 5.18 27.95
C LEU A 278 10.52 4.55 28.55
N SER A 279 11.56 4.41 27.74
CA SER A 279 12.94 4.21 28.21
C SER A 279 13.88 5.16 27.48
N ALA A 280 14.84 5.73 28.21
CA ALA A 280 15.86 6.62 27.67
C ALA A 280 17.11 6.61 28.56
N PRO A 281 18.31 6.95 28.04
CA PRO A 281 19.53 7.06 28.82
C PRO A 281 19.40 7.97 30.05
N ALA A 282 20.20 7.70 31.08
CA ALA A 282 20.22 8.52 32.28
C ALA A 282 20.56 9.99 31.97
N GLY A 283 19.76 10.92 32.49
CA GLY A 283 19.93 12.36 32.25
C GLY A 283 19.31 12.88 30.95
N THR A 284 18.55 12.05 30.21
CA THR A 284 17.78 12.52 29.05
C THR A 284 16.76 13.59 29.47
N SER A 285 16.57 14.61 28.63
CA SER A 285 15.46 15.56 28.74
C SER A 285 14.75 15.69 27.40
N LEU A 286 13.46 15.99 27.46
CA LEU A 286 12.60 16.30 26.31
C LEU A 286 11.48 17.25 26.73
N SER A 287 10.85 17.89 25.74
CA SER A 287 9.67 18.74 25.86
C SER A 287 8.43 18.04 25.31
N ILE A 288 7.30 18.29 25.94
CA ILE A 288 5.99 17.75 25.60
C ILE A 288 5.06 18.93 25.35
N GLU A 289 4.50 19.00 24.16
CA GLU A 289 3.54 20.02 23.76
C GLU A 289 2.18 19.41 23.49
N LEU A 290 1.13 20.02 24.05
CA LEU A 290 -0.26 19.71 23.74
C LEU A 290 -0.92 20.93 23.11
N ASP A 291 -1.66 20.67 22.03
CA ASP A 291 -2.47 21.66 21.32
C ASP A 291 -3.96 21.32 21.48
N SER A 292 -4.78 22.36 21.67
CA SER A 292 -6.24 22.31 21.54
C SER A 292 -6.73 23.36 20.52
N GLY A 293 -6.78 23.01 19.22
CA GLY A 293 -6.99 23.95 18.11
C GLY A 293 -8.10 23.58 17.11
N CYS A 294 -8.68 24.61 16.45
CA CYS A 294 -9.71 24.53 15.40
C CYS A 294 -9.49 25.64 14.35
N ASN A 295 -9.79 25.36 13.08
CA ASN A 295 -9.82 26.35 11.98
C ASN A 295 -10.48 27.68 12.41
N GLY A 296 -9.68 28.75 12.53
CA GLY A 296 -10.15 30.12 12.74
C GLY A 296 -10.34 30.58 14.19
N GLU A 297 -9.97 29.80 15.20
CA GLU A 297 -9.83 30.27 16.60
C GLU A 297 -8.36 30.28 17.03
N SER A 298 -8.00 31.04 18.06
CA SER A 298 -6.64 31.09 18.58
C SER A 298 -6.26 29.74 19.19
N ASP A 299 -5.41 28.98 18.51
CA ASP A 299 -4.82 27.74 19.02
C ASP A 299 -4.13 28.00 20.37
N LYS A 300 -4.44 27.17 21.37
CA LYS A 300 -3.74 27.20 22.66
C LYS A 300 -2.78 26.04 22.73
N GLN A 301 -1.51 26.34 22.53
CA GLN A 301 -0.40 25.42 22.69
C GLN A 301 0.18 25.59 24.09
N THR A 302 0.37 24.48 24.79
CA THR A 302 1.02 24.47 26.10
C THR A 302 2.14 23.44 26.09
N THR A 303 3.36 23.91 26.40
CA THR A 303 4.57 23.09 26.38
C THR A 303 5.12 22.97 27.79
N LEU A 304 5.40 21.74 28.22
CA LEU A 304 6.05 21.42 29.49
C LEU A 304 7.30 20.59 29.22
N SER A 305 8.34 20.78 30.03
CA SER A 305 9.49 19.88 30.01
C SER A 305 9.19 18.58 30.75
N SER A 306 9.90 17.52 30.40
CA SER A 306 9.98 16.28 31.19
C SER A 306 10.23 16.54 32.68
N SER A 307 11.05 17.54 33.04
CA SER A 307 11.26 17.95 34.44
C SER A 307 10.03 18.57 35.09
N ASP A 308 9.23 19.37 34.38
CA ASP A 308 7.98 19.95 34.91
C ASP A 308 6.92 18.87 35.19
N LEU A 309 6.97 17.80 34.39
CA LEU A 309 6.16 16.59 34.60
C LEU A 309 6.73 15.68 35.71
N GLY A 310 7.94 15.93 36.20
CA GLY A 310 8.62 15.12 37.21
C GLY A 310 9.23 13.82 36.66
N TRP A 311 9.45 13.75 35.35
CA TRP A 311 10.02 12.59 34.69
C TRP A 311 11.53 12.54 34.90
N THR A 312 12.04 11.35 35.25
CA THR A 312 13.48 11.07 35.36
C THR A 312 13.79 9.78 34.62
N PHE A 313 14.87 9.77 33.83
CA PHE A 313 15.29 8.61 33.06
C PHE A 313 16.55 7.99 33.66
N ASP A 314 16.62 6.66 33.68
CA ASP A 314 17.74 5.88 34.22
C ASP A 314 18.13 4.69 33.31
N GLY A 315 17.63 4.68 32.07
CA GLY A 315 17.80 3.56 31.13
C GLY A 315 16.74 2.46 31.26
N ASN A 316 15.98 2.40 32.36
CA ASN A 316 14.92 1.40 32.52
C ASN A 316 13.60 1.92 31.95
N GLU A 317 12.80 1.00 31.44
CA GLU A 317 11.46 1.31 30.97
C GLU A 317 10.47 1.52 32.13
N LYS A 318 9.78 2.66 32.12
CA LYS A 318 8.80 3.03 33.15
C LYS A 318 7.54 3.58 32.51
N LEU A 319 6.42 3.49 33.24
CA LEU A 319 5.17 4.14 32.83
C LEU A 319 5.25 5.63 33.15
N TYR A 320 5.09 6.46 32.13
CA TYR A 320 4.99 7.91 32.25
C TYR A 320 3.61 8.37 31.81
N ASN A 321 3.21 9.55 32.29
CA ASN A 321 1.93 10.14 31.96
C ASN A 321 2.03 11.65 31.74
N ILE A 322 1.14 12.14 30.88
CA ILE A 322 0.92 13.53 30.51
C ILE A 322 -0.46 13.90 31.08
N PRO A 323 -0.55 14.33 32.35
CA PRO A 323 -1.82 14.65 32.98
C PRO A 323 -2.33 16.02 32.49
N PHE A 324 -3.55 16.07 31.96
CA PHE A 324 -4.07 17.30 31.35
C PHE A 324 -4.17 18.47 32.33
N ASN A 325 -4.37 18.20 33.63
CA ASN A 325 -4.44 19.23 34.66
C ASN A 325 -3.14 20.01 34.89
N LYS A 326 -2.00 19.55 34.35
CA LYS A 326 -0.73 20.29 34.39
C LYS A 326 -0.56 21.27 33.22
N PHE A 327 -1.33 21.12 32.15
CA PHE A 327 -1.24 21.97 30.96
C PHE A 327 -2.24 23.13 31.09
N GLU A 328 -1.84 24.18 31.81
CA GLU A 328 -2.71 25.33 32.10
C GLU A 328 -3.21 26.00 30.81
N GLY A 329 -4.53 26.13 30.69
CA GLY A 329 -5.17 26.81 29.56
C GLY A 329 -5.48 25.92 28.35
N LEU A 330 -5.06 24.65 28.35
CA LEU A 330 -5.44 23.66 27.35
C LEU A 330 -6.95 23.39 27.39
N ASP A 331 -7.62 23.43 26.22
CA ASP A 331 -9.03 23.05 26.09
C ASP A 331 -9.14 21.54 25.88
N ILE A 332 -9.37 20.82 26.98
CA ILE A 332 -9.44 19.35 26.98
C ILE A 332 -10.69 18.79 26.29
N SER A 333 -11.64 19.63 25.88
CA SER A 333 -12.79 19.20 25.06
C SER A 333 -12.39 18.92 23.61
N LYS A 334 -11.19 19.34 23.19
CA LYS A 334 -10.73 19.29 21.79
C LYS A 334 -9.20 19.09 21.68
N VAL A 335 -8.64 18.12 22.41
CA VAL A 335 -7.19 17.83 22.36
C VAL A 335 -6.81 17.37 20.95
N ALA A 336 -5.96 18.14 20.28
CA ALA A 336 -5.75 18.05 18.83
C ALA A 336 -4.41 17.41 18.44
N THR A 337 -3.32 17.79 19.11
CA THR A 337 -1.97 17.31 18.76
C THR A 337 -1.16 17.08 20.03
N LEU A 338 -0.33 16.04 20.00
CA LEU A 338 0.73 15.80 20.97
C LEU A 338 2.07 15.79 20.22
N LEU A 339 3.01 16.59 20.68
CA LEU A 339 4.34 16.74 20.09
C LEU A 339 5.42 16.55 21.15
N PHE A 340 6.47 15.82 20.78
CA PHE A 340 7.68 15.64 21.57
C PHE A 340 8.86 16.28 20.85
N SER A 341 9.59 17.18 21.52
CA SER A 341 10.73 17.92 20.96
C SER A 341 11.84 18.10 21.97
N GLN A 342 12.96 18.73 21.58
CA GLN A 342 14.10 18.99 22.49
C GLN A 342 14.69 17.71 23.12
N LEU A 343 14.55 16.56 22.44
CA LEU A 343 15.12 15.29 22.90
C LEU A 343 16.65 15.40 22.92
N THR A 344 17.27 15.12 24.06
CA THR A 344 18.74 15.16 24.18
C THR A 344 19.43 13.85 23.85
N SER A 345 18.68 12.77 23.69
CA SER A 345 19.16 11.40 23.45
C SER A 345 18.04 10.57 22.82
N PRO A 346 18.35 9.40 22.24
CA PRO A 346 17.31 8.49 21.77
C PRO A 346 16.33 8.10 22.87
N VAL A 347 15.03 8.11 22.54
CA VAL A 347 13.95 7.73 23.45
C VAL A 347 13.11 6.64 22.80
N THR A 348 12.90 5.55 23.53
CA THR A 348 12.04 4.45 23.10
C THR A 348 10.67 4.60 23.74
N PHE A 349 9.62 4.67 22.92
CA PHE A 349 8.22 4.79 23.29
C PHE A 349 7.50 3.46 23.14
N GLY A 350 6.67 3.11 24.12
CA GLY A 350 5.68 2.04 24.03
C GLY A 350 4.28 2.58 23.71
N PRO A 351 3.27 1.70 23.67
CA PRO A 351 1.92 2.07 23.27
C PRO A 351 1.41 3.27 24.07
N MET A 352 0.81 4.20 23.34
CA MET A 352 0.33 5.47 23.84
C MET A 352 -1.19 5.46 23.84
N ALA A 353 -1.82 5.81 24.94
CA ALA A 353 -3.27 5.88 25.03
C ALA A 353 -3.73 7.00 25.95
N PHE A 354 -4.92 7.56 25.68
CA PHE A 354 -5.65 8.30 26.70
C PHE A 354 -6.08 7.33 27.80
N TYR A 355 -5.67 7.58 29.05
CA TYR A 355 -6.05 6.71 30.17
C TYR A 355 -7.37 7.16 30.79
N CYS A 356 -8.22 6.18 31.08
CA CYS A 356 -9.52 6.41 31.64
C CYS A 356 -9.46 6.86 33.11
N GLY A 357 -10.24 7.89 33.46
CA GLY A 357 -10.30 8.42 34.82
C GLY A 357 -9.01 9.14 35.22
N SER A 358 -8.65 9.12 36.51
CA SER A 358 -7.53 9.92 37.04
C SER A 358 -6.23 9.14 37.25
N THR A 359 -6.23 7.82 37.05
CA THR A 359 -5.07 6.95 37.32
C THR A 359 -4.46 6.49 36.00
N PRO A 360 -3.19 6.79 35.72
CA PRO A 360 -2.52 6.32 34.52
C PRO A 360 -2.45 4.79 34.47
N THR A 361 -2.82 4.23 33.32
CA THR A 361 -2.75 2.80 33.00
C THR A 361 -1.83 2.58 31.81
N GLU A 362 -1.23 1.39 31.72
CA GLU A 362 -0.50 0.97 30.53
C GLU A 362 -1.47 0.35 29.54
N TYR A 363 -1.41 0.77 28.27
CA TYR A 363 -2.13 0.09 27.20
C TYR A 363 -1.37 -1.19 26.80
N ILE A 364 -2.04 -2.34 26.91
CA ILE A 364 -1.49 -3.64 26.52
C ILE A 364 -2.10 -4.05 25.17
N PRO A 365 -1.32 -4.08 24.08
CA PRO A 365 -1.80 -4.53 22.78
C PRO A 365 -2.33 -5.96 22.85
N ASN A 366 -3.42 -6.24 22.15
CA ASN A 366 -3.96 -7.59 22.03
C ASN A 366 -3.05 -8.43 21.14
N ASN A 367 -2.10 -9.15 21.75
CA ASN A 367 -1.27 -10.12 21.05
C ASN A 367 -2.11 -11.34 20.69
N SER A 368 -2.57 -11.39 19.45
CA SER A 368 -2.95 -12.66 18.83
C SER A 368 -1.65 -13.41 18.56
N GLY A 369 -1.26 -14.28 19.50
CA GLY A 369 0.03 -14.96 19.45
C GLY A 369 0.24 -15.78 18.17
N ALA A 370 1.51 -16.07 17.88
CA ALA A 370 1.86 -17.08 16.88
C ALA A 370 1.08 -18.38 17.15
N PRO A 371 0.61 -19.09 16.11
CA PRO A 371 -0.05 -20.37 16.29
C PRO A 371 0.80 -21.25 17.20
N VAL A 372 0.22 -21.73 18.30
CA VAL A 372 0.94 -22.49 19.32
C VAL A 372 1.62 -23.68 18.64
N ALA A 373 2.92 -23.84 18.89
CA ALA A 373 3.66 -25.00 18.40
C ALA A 373 2.95 -26.29 18.87
N PRO A 374 2.83 -27.31 18.02
CA PRO A 374 1.99 -28.47 18.31
C PRO A 374 2.45 -29.17 19.59
N THR A 375 1.53 -29.34 20.52
CA THR A 375 1.75 -30.16 21.73
C THR A 375 1.56 -31.65 21.45
N SER A 376 1.05 -32.01 20.27
CA SER A 376 0.85 -33.39 19.81
C SER A 376 1.22 -33.55 18.33
N THR A 377 1.90 -34.64 17.99
CA THR A 377 2.13 -35.08 16.61
C THR A 377 0.87 -35.71 16.02
N VAL A 378 0.49 -35.30 14.82
CA VAL A 378 -0.34 -36.15 13.95
C VAL A 378 0.42 -37.47 13.71
N PRO A 379 -0.25 -38.64 13.70
CA PRO A 379 0.41 -39.88 13.32
C PRO A 379 1.17 -39.71 12.01
N ALA A 380 2.43 -40.16 11.99
CA ALA A 380 3.22 -40.16 10.78
C ALA A 380 2.46 -40.91 9.67
N PRO A 381 2.25 -40.30 8.48
CA PRO A 381 1.63 -41.01 7.38
C PRO A 381 2.44 -42.27 7.02
N SER A 382 1.75 -43.32 6.60
CA SER A 382 2.39 -44.61 6.27
C SER A 382 2.83 -44.62 4.81
N ALA A 383 4.04 -44.13 4.52
CA ALA A 383 4.60 -44.07 3.17
C ALA A 383 4.93 -45.46 2.61
N THR A 384 4.54 -45.70 1.35
CA THR A 384 4.95 -46.90 0.58
C THR A 384 5.84 -46.55 -0.62
N ALA A 385 5.69 -45.33 -1.17
CA ALA A 385 6.44 -44.86 -2.35
C ALA A 385 7.94 -44.64 -2.07
N SER A 386 8.80 -44.97 -3.04
CA SER A 386 10.24 -44.69 -3.00
C SER A 386 10.54 -43.19 -2.92
N THR A 387 11.71 -42.83 -2.37
CA THR A 387 12.16 -41.43 -2.36
C THR A 387 12.23 -40.86 -3.78
N LEU A 388 11.77 -39.62 -3.95
CA LEU A 388 11.87 -38.86 -5.20
C LEU A 388 12.72 -37.61 -4.97
N VAL A 389 13.90 -37.53 -5.58
CA VAL A 389 14.72 -36.30 -5.54
C VAL A 389 14.19 -35.35 -6.60
N VAL A 390 13.69 -34.20 -6.18
CA VAL A 390 13.11 -33.17 -7.06
C VAL A 390 14.19 -32.22 -7.53
N ASP A 391 14.98 -31.70 -6.58
CA ASP A 391 15.99 -30.69 -6.86
C ASP A 391 17.25 -30.89 -6.03
N THR A 392 18.41 -30.73 -6.66
CA THR A 392 19.74 -30.75 -6.05
C THR A 392 20.50 -29.45 -6.31
N PHE A 393 19.90 -28.49 -7.01
CA PHE A 393 20.50 -27.21 -7.38
C PHE A 393 21.88 -27.36 -8.03
N SER A 394 22.08 -28.46 -8.77
CA SER A 394 23.31 -28.77 -9.50
C SER A 394 23.36 -28.11 -10.89
N SER A 395 22.23 -27.57 -11.34
CA SER A 395 22.05 -26.76 -12.56
C SER A 395 21.24 -25.52 -12.19
N GLN A 396 21.31 -24.47 -13.01
CA GLN A 396 20.57 -23.22 -12.83
C GLN A 396 19.22 -23.20 -13.58
N GLU A 397 19.06 -24.07 -14.57
CA GLU A 397 17.90 -24.05 -15.49
C GLU A 397 16.97 -25.24 -15.29
N ILE A 398 17.49 -26.36 -14.78
CA ILE A 398 16.74 -27.61 -14.63
C ILE A 398 17.03 -28.28 -13.29
N ASN A 399 16.00 -28.89 -12.72
CA ASN A 399 16.11 -29.65 -11.48
C ASN A 399 16.58 -31.09 -11.71
N ALA A 400 16.63 -31.89 -10.64
CA ALA A 400 17.13 -33.28 -10.70
C ALA A 400 16.23 -34.23 -11.52
N LEU A 401 15.00 -33.81 -11.83
CA LEU A 401 14.06 -34.54 -12.70
C LEU A 401 14.20 -34.16 -14.17
N GLY A 402 15.04 -33.17 -14.51
CA GLY A 402 15.19 -32.63 -15.86
C GLY A 402 14.09 -31.65 -16.27
N ASN A 403 13.28 -31.16 -15.32
CA ASN A 403 12.26 -30.14 -15.58
C ASN A 403 12.77 -28.76 -15.19
N TRP A 404 12.08 -27.72 -15.67
CA TRP A 404 12.43 -26.34 -15.36
C TRP A 404 12.35 -26.04 -13.85
N HIS A 405 13.30 -25.25 -13.39
CA HIS A 405 13.21 -24.52 -12.13
C HIS A 405 13.73 -23.10 -12.35
N GLY A 406 13.33 -22.16 -11.50
CA GLY A 406 13.72 -20.77 -11.70
C GLY A 406 12.94 -19.84 -10.82
N ALA A 407 13.29 -18.56 -10.86
CA ALA A 407 12.65 -17.52 -10.09
C ALA A 407 11.88 -16.55 -10.98
N ASP A 408 10.98 -15.81 -10.37
CA ASP A 408 10.44 -14.58 -10.94
C ASP A 408 11.55 -13.57 -11.27
N GLU A 409 11.29 -12.72 -12.25
CA GLU A 409 12.22 -11.68 -12.67
C GLU A 409 12.47 -10.67 -11.53
N GLY A 410 13.74 -10.34 -11.29
CA GLY A 410 14.15 -9.41 -10.23
C GLY A 410 14.60 -10.07 -8.92
N MET A 411 14.41 -11.38 -8.74
CA MET A 411 14.91 -12.08 -7.55
C MET A 411 16.45 -12.15 -7.49
N ILE A 412 17.01 -11.92 -6.29
CA ILE A 412 18.46 -12.05 -6.05
C ILE A 412 18.80 -13.52 -5.77
N LEU A 413 19.36 -14.18 -6.79
CA LEU A 413 19.79 -15.58 -6.74
C LEU A 413 21.31 -15.71 -6.77
N ASN A 414 21.87 -16.39 -5.77
CA ASN A 414 23.29 -16.71 -5.71
C ASN A 414 23.49 -18.23 -5.81
N TRP A 415 23.92 -18.68 -6.98
CA TRP A 415 24.18 -20.09 -7.26
C TRP A 415 25.56 -20.53 -6.76
N GLY A 416 25.61 -21.67 -6.09
CA GLY A 416 26.85 -22.35 -5.70
C GLY A 416 26.84 -23.81 -6.15
N ALA A 417 27.92 -24.54 -5.85
CA ALA A 417 28.00 -25.97 -6.15
C ALA A 417 26.91 -26.74 -5.38
N ASN A 418 25.90 -27.24 -6.10
CA ASN A 418 24.75 -27.98 -5.55
C ASN A 418 23.95 -27.19 -4.50
N LYS A 419 23.82 -25.87 -4.68
CA LYS A 419 23.07 -25.01 -3.76
C LYS A 419 22.60 -23.73 -4.43
N LEU A 420 21.48 -23.21 -3.96
CA LEU A 420 20.93 -21.91 -4.33
C LEU A 420 20.74 -21.08 -3.07
N THR A 421 21.26 -19.85 -3.04
CA THR A 421 20.93 -18.88 -1.99
C THR A 421 19.98 -17.84 -2.56
N ILE A 422 18.83 -17.69 -1.92
CA ILE A 422 17.78 -16.73 -2.26
C ILE A 422 17.81 -15.63 -1.20
N GLN A 423 17.83 -14.37 -1.65
CA GLN A 423 17.65 -13.21 -0.79
C GLN A 423 16.48 -12.39 -1.36
N SER A 424 15.40 -12.29 -0.59
CA SER A 424 14.20 -11.56 -0.98
C SER A 424 13.40 -11.21 0.27
N ASP A 425 12.87 -10.00 0.34
CA ASP A 425 11.90 -9.53 1.32
C ASP A 425 10.54 -9.18 0.69
N ASP A 426 10.39 -9.41 -0.61
CA ASP A 426 9.11 -9.21 -1.29
C ASP A 426 8.29 -10.50 -1.28
N ALA A 427 7.08 -10.39 -0.73
CA ALA A 427 6.16 -11.50 -0.63
C ALA A 427 5.57 -11.96 -1.98
N ASP A 428 5.71 -11.16 -3.05
CA ASP A 428 5.28 -11.54 -4.39
C ASP A 428 6.21 -12.55 -5.06
N TYR A 429 7.49 -12.51 -4.73
CA TYR A 429 8.48 -13.30 -5.43
C TYR A 429 8.46 -14.78 -5.05
N ALA A 430 8.69 -15.62 -6.05
CA ALA A 430 8.73 -17.06 -5.94
C ALA A 430 9.88 -17.69 -6.73
N PHE A 431 10.46 -18.74 -6.15
CA PHE A 431 11.28 -19.71 -6.85
C PHE A 431 10.50 -21.01 -7.05
N TYR A 432 10.40 -21.49 -8.28
CA TYR A 432 9.65 -22.67 -8.68
C TYR A 432 10.58 -23.84 -9.00
N THR A 433 10.15 -25.06 -8.71
CA THR A 433 10.78 -26.29 -9.19
C THR A 433 9.72 -27.26 -9.69
N GLN A 434 9.72 -27.56 -10.99
CA GLN A 434 8.66 -28.32 -11.63
C GLN A 434 8.81 -29.83 -11.45
N LEU A 435 7.70 -30.49 -11.18
CA LEU A 435 7.62 -31.95 -11.16
C LEU A 435 7.44 -32.55 -12.56
N SER A 436 6.87 -31.78 -13.49
CA SER A 436 6.58 -32.12 -14.89
C SER A 436 6.24 -30.83 -15.66
N GLY A 437 6.41 -30.82 -16.98
CA GLY A 437 5.90 -29.73 -17.86
C GLY A 437 4.38 -29.80 -18.13
N SER A 438 3.66 -30.69 -17.44
CA SER A 438 2.20 -30.85 -17.47
C SER A 438 1.78 -31.47 -16.12
N CYS A 439 0.58 -32.04 -16.00
CA CYS A 439 0.15 -32.75 -14.79
C CYS A 439 1.08 -33.91 -14.44
N ARG A 440 1.33 -34.07 -13.15
CA ARG A 440 1.91 -35.27 -12.56
C ARG A 440 1.03 -35.78 -11.43
N ASP A 441 0.71 -37.07 -11.48
CA ASP A 441 0.04 -37.75 -10.39
C ASP A 441 1.02 -38.00 -9.24
N MET A 442 0.74 -37.34 -8.11
CA MET A 442 1.50 -37.42 -6.87
C MET A 442 0.73 -38.14 -5.75
N THR A 443 -0.44 -38.72 -6.03
CA THR A 443 -1.28 -39.40 -5.02
C THR A 443 -0.59 -40.58 -4.35
N MET A 444 0.33 -41.26 -5.05
CA MET A 444 1.16 -42.32 -4.46
C MET A 444 2.06 -41.83 -3.32
N TYR A 445 2.28 -40.51 -3.21
CA TYR A 445 3.06 -39.86 -2.16
C TYR A 445 2.21 -39.26 -1.04
N ASP A 446 0.90 -39.50 -0.99
CA ASP A 446 0.02 -38.99 0.07
C ASP A 446 0.47 -39.40 1.48
N GLY A 447 1.10 -40.57 1.59
CA GLY A 447 1.71 -41.08 2.81
C GLY A 447 3.14 -40.59 3.07
N SER A 448 3.70 -39.74 2.22
CA SER A 448 5.10 -39.29 2.28
C SER A 448 5.23 -37.85 2.77
N TYR A 449 6.47 -37.36 2.83
CA TYR A 449 6.81 -36.00 3.26
C TYR A 449 7.61 -35.29 2.17
N LEU A 450 7.26 -34.04 1.89
CA LEU A 450 8.20 -33.10 1.27
C LEU A 450 9.31 -32.80 2.28
N HIS A 451 10.55 -32.91 1.82
CA HIS A 451 11.76 -32.59 2.54
C HIS A 451 12.52 -31.48 1.80
N VAL A 452 12.87 -30.42 2.53
CA VAL A 452 13.73 -29.34 2.02
C VAL A 452 14.91 -29.16 2.96
N ALA A 453 16.12 -29.40 2.45
CA ALA A 453 17.36 -29.19 3.18
C ALA A 453 17.85 -27.76 2.96
N TYR A 454 18.01 -27.01 4.04
CA TYR A 454 18.29 -25.57 3.99
C TYR A 454 19.21 -25.08 5.12
N THR A 455 19.75 -23.88 4.96
CA THR A 455 20.36 -23.10 6.04
C THR A 455 19.93 -21.64 5.93
N GLY A 456 19.94 -20.90 7.05
CA GLY A 456 19.56 -19.50 7.07
C GLY A 456 18.08 -19.32 7.46
N SER A 457 17.41 -18.41 6.78
CA SER A 457 16.01 -18.05 7.08
C SER A 457 15.03 -19.19 6.75
N ASN A 458 13.97 -19.31 7.54
CA ASN A 458 12.76 -20.08 7.23
C ASN A 458 11.52 -19.18 7.09
N ALA A 459 11.74 -17.87 6.90
CA ALA A 459 10.72 -16.84 6.80
C ALA A 459 10.10 -16.78 5.40
N PHE A 460 9.52 -17.90 4.97
CA PHE A 460 8.86 -18.04 3.68
C PHE A 460 7.76 -19.11 3.74
N THR A 461 7.02 -19.23 2.66
CA THR A 461 5.98 -20.22 2.45
C THR A 461 6.40 -21.21 1.36
N ILE A 462 6.03 -22.48 1.52
CA ILE A 462 6.15 -23.50 0.47
C ILE A 462 4.77 -23.80 -0.08
N ALA A 463 4.59 -23.69 -1.39
CA ALA A 463 3.36 -24.06 -2.07
C ALA A 463 3.55 -25.32 -2.93
N LEU A 464 2.49 -26.14 -3.01
CA LEU A 464 2.36 -27.20 -4.01
C LEU A 464 1.27 -26.78 -5.00
N GLN A 465 1.64 -26.66 -6.26
CA GLN A 465 0.79 -26.10 -7.30
C GLN A 465 0.02 -27.19 -8.06
N GLN A 466 -1.25 -26.92 -8.32
CA GLN A 466 -2.14 -27.75 -9.13
C GLN A 466 -2.34 -27.14 -10.52
N HIS A 467 -2.28 -28.00 -11.53
CA HIS A 467 -2.66 -27.70 -12.89
C HIS A 467 -4.19 -27.61 -13.02
N ASN A 468 -4.69 -26.90 -14.03
CA ASN A 468 -6.08 -27.08 -14.47
C ASN A 468 -6.41 -28.54 -14.84
N SER A 469 -7.69 -28.86 -14.79
CA SER A 469 -8.23 -30.19 -15.10
C SER A 469 -7.89 -30.74 -16.50
N ALA A 470 -7.51 -29.88 -17.45
CA ALA A 470 -7.09 -30.28 -18.80
C ALA A 470 -5.58 -30.55 -18.91
N CYS A 471 -4.79 -30.24 -17.88
CA CYS A 471 -3.34 -30.36 -17.89
C CYS A 471 -2.66 -29.56 -19.02
N ASP A 472 -3.27 -28.42 -19.39
CA ASP A 472 -2.88 -27.58 -20.51
C ASP A 472 -2.71 -26.11 -20.07
N GLU A 473 -1.50 -25.59 -20.08
CA GLU A 473 -1.17 -24.23 -19.63
C GLU A 473 -1.80 -23.12 -20.49
N THR A 474 -2.30 -23.45 -21.68
CA THR A 474 -2.99 -22.50 -22.54
C THR A 474 -4.45 -22.26 -22.11
N ILE A 475 -4.94 -23.02 -21.13
CA ILE A 475 -6.29 -22.92 -20.57
C ILE A 475 -6.22 -22.30 -19.17
N ALA A 476 -7.00 -21.24 -18.95
CA ALA A 476 -7.12 -20.57 -17.67
C ALA A 476 -8.17 -21.25 -16.77
N PRO A 477 -8.00 -21.22 -15.44
CA PRO A 477 -6.85 -20.68 -14.72
C PRO A 477 -5.61 -21.58 -14.82
N TYR A 478 -4.41 -20.98 -14.89
CA TYR A 478 -3.15 -21.70 -14.80
C TYR A 478 -2.11 -20.87 -14.03
N PRO A 479 -1.51 -21.41 -12.95
CA PRO A 479 -1.95 -22.62 -12.23
C PRO A 479 -3.40 -22.48 -11.73
N GLU A 480 -4.13 -23.59 -11.59
CA GLU A 480 -5.56 -23.55 -11.26
C GLU A 480 -5.82 -23.21 -9.80
N THR A 481 -5.02 -23.79 -8.92
CA THR A 481 -5.00 -23.46 -7.49
C THR A 481 -3.70 -23.95 -6.89
N TRP A 482 -3.41 -23.54 -5.67
CA TRP A 482 -2.34 -24.10 -4.89
C TRP A 482 -2.65 -23.99 -3.41
N ASP A 483 -2.01 -24.86 -2.64
CA ASP A 483 -2.03 -24.73 -1.20
C ASP A 483 -0.63 -24.46 -0.67
N SER A 484 -0.56 -23.66 0.37
CA SER A 484 0.69 -23.07 0.83
C SER A 484 0.82 -23.22 2.34
N LEU A 485 2.03 -23.57 2.78
CA LEU A 485 2.34 -23.92 4.16
C LEU A 485 3.57 -23.15 4.62
N GLU A 486 3.47 -22.53 5.79
CA GLU A 486 4.53 -21.72 6.37
C GLU A 486 5.74 -22.59 6.74
N ALA A 487 6.89 -22.33 6.13
CA ALA A 487 8.09 -23.16 6.29
C ALA A 487 8.51 -23.29 7.76
N ALA A 488 8.49 -22.18 8.50
CA ALA A 488 8.88 -22.11 9.91
C ALA A 488 8.13 -23.11 10.80
N ARG A 489 6.88 -23.46 10.49
CA ARG A 489 6.07 -24.41 11.29
C ARG A 489 6.53 -25.85 11.13
N TYR A 490 7.21 -26.17 10.03
CA TYR A 490 7.67 -27.51 9.66
C TYR A 490 9.20 -27.63 9.70
N ALA A 491 9.89 -26.58 10.14
CA ALA A 491 11.34 -26.47 10.12
C ALA A 491 12.00 -27.01 11.39
N THR A 492 13.18 -27.57 11.20
CA THR A 492 14.25 -27.73 12.20
C THR A 492 15.33 -26.69 11.91
N ALA A 493 16.53 -26.79 12.50
CA ALA A 493 17.62 -25.88 12.18
C ALA A 493 18.16 -26.03 10.74
N THR A 494 17.96 -27.20 10.11
CA THR A 494 18.58 -27.56 8.83
C THR A 494 17.62 -28.15 7.80
N ASP A 495 16.43 -28.58 8.23
CA ASP A 495 15.52 -29.37 7.40
C ASP A 495 14.08 -28.96 7.64
N ILE A 496 13.27 -28.93 6.58
CA ILE A 496 11.82 -28.73 6.62
C ILE A 496 11.15 -30.04 6.22
N TYR A 497 10.17 -30.51 7.00
CA TYR A 497 9.41 -31.72 6.71
C TYR A 497 7.90 -31.47 6.68
N ILE A 498 7.31 -31.46 5.49
CA ILE A 498 5.87 -31.21 5.30
C ILE A 498 5.18 -32.50 4.83
N PRO A 499 4.19 -33.03 5.55
CA PRO A 499 3.37 -34.13 5.03
C PRO A 499 2.69 -33.75 3.71
N MET A 500 2.79 -34.61 2.70
CA MET A 500 2.21 -34.33 1.37
C MET A 500 0.69 -34.11 1.43
N ASN A 501 0.01 -34.80 2.34
CA ASN A 501 -1.43 -34.65 2.56
C ASN A 501 -1.83 -33.33 3.25
N HIS A 502 -0.89 -32.49 3.70
CA HIS A 502 -1.21 -31.17 4.23
C HIS A 502 -1.47 -30.15 3.11
N PHE A 503 -0.98 -30.38 1.89
CA PHE A 503 -1.34 -29.55 0.74
C PHE A 503 -2.74 -29.92 0.26
N ASN A 504 -3.71 -29.03 0.45
CA ASN A 504 -5.10 -29.19 0.02
C ASN A 504 -5.26 -28.80 -1.45
N ILE A 505 -4.70 -29.65 -2.32
CA ILE A 505 -4.86 -29.58 -3.77
C ILE A 505 -5.24 -30.96 -4.33
N ASN A 506 -5.70 -31.00 -5.57
CA ASN A 506 -5.76 -32.24 -6.34
C ASN A 506 -4.33 -32.66 -6.73
N ARG A 507 -3.73 -33.52 -5.91
CA ARG A 507 -2.39 -34.07 -6.14
C ARG A 507 -2.29 -35.00 -7.35
N GLY A 508 -3.41 -35.40 -7.97
CA GLY A 508 -3.40 -36.11 -9.26
C GLY A 508 -2.96 -35.23 -10.44
N SER A 509 -3.00 -33.90 -10.25
CA SER A 509 -2.71 -32.89 -11.27
C SER A 509 -1.64 -31.90 -10.79
N ALA A 510 -0.67 -32.34 -10.00
CA ALA A 510 0.38 -31.44 -9.50
C ALA A 510 1.34 -31.01 -10.61
N ILE A 511 1.87 -29.79 -10.52
CA ILE A 511 2.86 -29.27 -11.50
C ILE A 511 4.25 -29.05 -10.90
N GLY A 512 4.34 -28.66 -9.63
CA GLY A 512 5.60 -28.22 -9.04
C GLY A 512 5.43 -27.65 -7.65
N PHE A 513 6.57 -27.37 -7.03
CA PHE A 513 6.64 -26.65 -5.77
C PHE A 513 7.10 -25.21 -6.01
N ALA A 514 6.63 -24.29 -5.18
CA ALA A 514 7.13 -22.92 -5.14
C ALA A 514 7.62 -22.57 -3.72
N ILE A 515 8.78 -21.94 -3.63
CA ILE A 515 9.31 -21.28 -2.44
C ILE A 515 9.01 -19.79 -2.61
N LYS A 516 8.05 -19.26 -1.88
CA LYS A 516 7.47 -17.93 -2.12
C LYS A 516 7.04 -17.23 -0.83
N GLY A 517 6.49 -16.02 -0.94
CA GLY A 517 5.93 -15.33 0.23
C GLY A 517 7.01 -15.03 1.26
N PHE A 518 8.16 -14.51 0.80
CA PHE A 518 9.24 -14.11 1.68
C PHE A 518 8.80 -12.88 2.48
N TYR A 519 9.04 -12.89 3.79
CA TYR A 519 8.62 -11.79 4.68
C TYR A 519 9.76 -11.29 5.59
N LYS A 520 11.00 -11.67 5.26
CA LYS A 520 12.24 -11.14 5.84
C LYS A 520 13.35 -11.19 4.79
N ALA A 521 14.18 -10.16 4.75
CA ALA A 521 15.34 -10.07 3.87
C ALA A 521 16.46 -11.08 4.20
N ASP A 522 16.36 -11.81 5.32
CA ASP A 522 17.35 -12.82 5.72
C ASP A 522 17.48 -13.90 4.64
N PRO A 523 18.70 -14.20 4.15
CA PRO A 523 18.88 -15.16 3.07
C PRO A 523 18.56 -16.59 3.50
N VAL A 524 18.07 -17.38 2.55
CA VAL A 524 17.93 -18.83 2.67
C VAL A 524 18.80 -19.53 1.63
N THR A 525 19.59 -20.51 2.06
CA THR A 525 20.34 -21.38 1.15
C THR A 525 19.67 -22.74 1.09
N LEU A 526 19.19 -23.13 -0.08
CA LEU A 526 18.61 -24.44 -0.38
C LEU A 526 19.69 -25.35 -0.97
N THR A 527 19.69 -26.61 -0.54
CA THR A 527 20.64 -27.63 -1.04
C THR A 527 19.94 -28.86 -1.61
N LYS A 528 18.68 -29.10 -1.21
CA LYS A 528 17.93 -30.25 -1.68
C LYS A 528 16.43 -30.07 -1.50
N ILE A 529 15.65 -30.53 -2.49
CA ILE A 529 14.21 -30.73 -2.39
C ILE A 529 13.91 -32.18 -2.81
N GLU A 530 13.23 -32.94 -1.96
CA GLU A 530 12.89 -34.34 -2.23
C GLU A 530 11.62 -34.77 -1.49
N ILE A 531 11.02 -35.89 -1.91
CA ILE A 531 9.90 -36.52 -1.22
C ILE A 531 10.42 -37.79 -0.56
N ILE A 532 10.27 -37.90 0.76
CA ILE A 532 10.83 -38.99 1.60
C ILE A 532 9.74 -39.80 2.30
N LYS A 533 10.09 -41.02 2.69
CA LYS A 533 9.19 -41.97 3.36
C LYS A 533 8.94 -41.67 4.84
N SER A 534 9.90 -41.05 5.51
CA SER A 534 9.89 -40.91 6.97
C SER A 534 10.73 -39.73 7.40
N VAL A 535 10.32 -39.10 8.50
CA VAL A 535 11.04 -38.01 9.16
C VAL A 535 11.87 -38.53 10.34
N PRO A 536 12.84 -37.76 10.87
CA PRO A 536 13.56 -38.12 12.08
C PRO A 536 12.61 -38.42 13.26
N ALA A 537 12.93 -39.42 14.08
CA ALA A 537 12.05 -39.90 15.16
C ALA A 537 11.70 -38.83 16.21
N ASN A 538 12.55 -37.83 16.38
CA ASN A 538 12.36 -36.69 17.28
C ASN A 538 11.57 -35.53 16.65
N PHE A 539 11.37 -35.53 15.32
CA PHE A 539 10.61 -34.48 14.65
C PHE A 539 9.13 -34.59 15.01
N LYS A 540 8.52 -33.44 15.31
CA LYS A 540 7.09 -33.34 15.63
C LYS A 540 6.35 -32.69 14.48
N VAL A 541 5.62 -33.50 13.73
CA VAL A 541 4.75 -33.05 12.63
C VAL A 541 3.62 -32.19 13.21
N PRO A 542 3.51 -30.91 12.79
CA PRO A 542 2.45 -30.04 13.27
C PRO A 542 1.09 -30.37 12.67
N ASN A 543 0.01 -30.00 13.35
CA ASN A 543 -1.31 -30.01 12.71
C ASN A 543 -1.34 -28.99 11.58
N LYS A 544 -1.98 -29.33 10.47
CA LYS A 544 -2.37 -28.32 9.47
C LYS A 544 -3.33 -27.32 10.12
N LEU A 545 -3.06 -26.03 9.95
CA LEU A 545 -3.98 -24.99 10.42
C LEU A 545 -5.07 -24.78 9.37
N PRO A 546 -6.30 -24.40 9.79
CA PRO A 546 -7.28 -23.85 8.88
C PRO A 546 -6.66 -22.73 8.05
N SER A 547 -7.01 -22.67 6.78
CA SER A 547 -6.43 -21.74 5.82
C SER A 547 -7.45 -21.42 4.74
N GLY A 548 -7.52 -20.16 4.30
CA GLY A 548 -8.41 -19.80 3.20
C GLY A 548 -8.13 -20.56 1.90
N ASN A 549 -9.20 -20.83 1.15
CA ASN A 549 -9.16 -21.47 -0.16
C ASN A 549 -8.85 -20.43 -1.24
N LEU A 550 -7.86 -20.69 -2.08
CA LEU A 550 -7.58 -19.86 -3.25
C LEU A 550 -8.54 -20.17 -4.39
N ILE A 551 -9.15 -19.12 -4.93
CA ILE A 551 -10.07 -19.20 -6.05
C ILE A 551 -9.54 -18.36 -7.21
N PHE A 552 -9.40 -19.00 -8.37
CA PHE A 552 -9.03 -18.34 -9.63
C PHE A 552 -10.17 -18.37 -10.66
N ALA A 553 -11.18 -19.20 -10.46
CA ALA A 553 -12.29 -19.38 -11.38
C ALA A 553 -13.58 -19.74 -10.63
N CYS A 554 -14.71 -19.51 -11.29
CA CYS A 554 -16.01 -19.90 -10.75
C CYS A 554 -16.17 -21.41 -10.65
N LYS A 555 -16.71 -21.86 -9.51
CA LYS A 555 -17.10 -23.26 -9.29
C LYS A 555 -18.38 -23.62 -10.06
N ARG A 556 -19.35 -22.69 -10.10
CA ARG A 556 -20.60 -22.88 -10.82
C ARG A 556 -20.36 -23.00 -12.33
N PRO A 557 -20.84 -24.05 -13.01
CA PRO A 557 -20.73 -24.15 -14.47
C PRO A 557 -21.41 -22.99 -15.20
N ASN A 558 -20.90 -22.64 -16.39
CA ASN A 558 -21.45 -21.59 -17.26
C ASN A 558 -21.60 -20.21 -16.58
N SER A 559 -20.73 -19.88 -15.63
CA SER A 559 -20.76 -18.60 -14.91
C SER A 559 -19.55 -17.72 -15.22
N PHE A 560 -19.72 -16.42 -15.01
CA PHE A 560 -18.70 -15.39 -15.15
C PHE A 560 -18.91 -14.32 -14.07
N ALA A 561 -17.85 -13.89 -13.39
CA ALA A 561 -17.94 -12.95 -12.29
C ALA A 561 -16.99 -11.76 -12.48
N PHE A 562 -17.54 -10.55 -12.33
CA PHE A 562 -16.73 -9.34 -12.19
C PHE A 562 -16.50 -9.09 -10.70
N ALA A 563 -15.23 -9.09 -10.32
CA ALA A 563 -14.77 -8.79 -8.98
C ALA A 563 -13.90 -7.53 -9.04
N ILE A 564 -14.50 -6.42 -8.63
CA ILE A 564 -13.97 -5.06 -8.81
C ILE A 564 -13.31 -4.61 -7.52
N ASP A 565 -12.05 -4.19 -7.60
CA ASP A 565 -11.23 -3.79 -6.47
C ASP A 565 -11.12 -2.27 -6.40
N ASP A 566 -10.74 -1.82 -5.20
CA ASP A 566 -10.57 -0.42 -4.86
C ASP A 566 -11.76 0.45 -5.27
N GLY A 567 -11.57 1.76 -5.34
CA GLY A 567 -12.62 2.62 -5.83
C GLY A 567 -12.40 4.10 -5.69
N SER A 568 -12.58 4.82 -6.80
CA SER A 568 -12.74 6.27 -6.77
C SER A 568 -14.23 6.66 -6.69
N PRO A 569 -14.63 7.46 -5.69
CA PRO A 569 -16.00 7.97 -5.57
C PRO A 569 -16.49 8.70 -6.81
N GLU A 570 -15.58 9.33 -7.55
CA GLU A 570 -15.86 10.07 -8.78
C GLU A 570 -16.45 9.17 -9.87
N TYR A 571 -15.98 7.92 -9.97
CA TYR A 571 -16.41 6.99 -11.04
C TYR A 571 -17.52 6.04 -10.61
N ALA A 572 -17.80 5.96 -9.31
CA ALA A 572 -18.75 4.99 -8.76
C ALA A 572 -20.16 5.06 -9.38
N GLN A 573 -20.66 6.27 -9.65
CA GLN A 573 -21.99 6.46 -10.23
C GLN A 573 -22.05 6.02 -11.69
N GLU A 574 -20.96 6.21 -12.45
CA GLU A 574 -20.88 5.73 -13.83
C GLU A 574 -20.80 4.20 -13.86
N VAL A 575 -19.99 3.59 -12.99
CA VAL A 575 -19.93 2.13 -12.82
C VAL A 575 -21.30 1.56 -12.47
N LEU A 576 -21.99 2.14 -11.48
CA LEU A 576 -23.35 1.75 -11.08
C LEU A 576 -24.36 1.88 -12.23
N SER A 577 -24.27 2.95 -13.04
CA SER A 577 -25.12 3.12 -14.23
C SER A 577 -24.86 2.02 -15.26
N ILE A 578 -23.60 1.75 -15.58
CA ILE A 578 -23.20 0.76 -16.59
C ILE A 578 -23.67 -0.64 -16.17
N ILE A 579 -23.36 -1.07 -14.94
CA ILE A 579 -23.74 -2.43 -14.48
C ILE A 579 -25.26 -2.60 -14.35
N LYS A 580 -25.98 -1.51 -14.04
CA LYS A 580 -27.46 -1.52 -14.02
C LYS A 580 -28.05 -1.59 -15.42
N GLU A 581 -27.54 -0.81 -16.36
CA GLU A 581 -28.00 -0.82 -17.77
C GLU A 581 -27.68 -2.15 -18.45
N GLU A 582 -26.55 -2.75 -18.10
CA GLU A 582 -26.17 -4.08 -18.54
C GLU A 582 -26.88 -5.20 -17.74
N ASP A 583 -27.69 -4.87 -16.72
CA ASP A 583 -28.42 -5.84 -15.89
C ASP A 583 -27.52 -6.95 -15.30
N VAL A 584 -26.38 -6.55 -14.73
CA VAL A 584 -25.42 -7.48 -14.10
C VAL A 584 -25.21 -7.17 -12.63
N LYS A 585 -25.00 -8.22 -11.83
CA LYS A 585 -24.57 -8.09 -10.43
C LYS A 585 -23.11 -8.49 -10.31
N VAL A 586 -22.30 -7.56 -9.80
CA VAL A 586 -20.86 -7.75 -9.56
C VAL A 586 -20.54 -7.83 -8.06
N THR A 587 -19.29 -8.18 -7.76
CA THR A 587 -18.72 -8.13 -6.40
C THR A 587 -17.71 -6.99 -6.31
N PHE A 588 -17.76 -6.21 -5.23
CA PHE A 588 -16.77 -5.18 -4.94
C PHE A 588 -15.92 -5.57 -3.72
N PHE A 589 -14.61 -5.40 -3.81
CA PHE A 589 -13.67 -5.55 -2.69
C PHE A 589 -13.30 -4.16 -2.20
N THR A 590 -13.62 -3.86 -0.93
CA THR A 590 -13.48 -2.51 -0.38
C THR A 590 -12.34 -2.44 0.62
N VAL A 591 -11.57 -1.36 0.56
CA VAL A 591 -10.53 -1.04 1.55
C VAL A 591 -11.18 -0.31 2.73
N GLY A 592 -10.93 -0.79 3.95
CA GLY A 592 -11.66 -0.34 5.13
C GLY A 592 -11.36 1.10 5.57
N ALA A 593 -10.14 1.61 5.41
CA ALA A 593 -9.79 2.97 5.84
C ALA A 593 -10.51 4.06 5.00
N PRO A 594 -10.46 4.03 3.64
CA PRO A 594 -11.24 4.97 2.82
C PRO A 594 -12.74 4.90 3.05
N LEU A 595 -13.28 3.73 3.43
CA LEU A 595 -14.69 3.54 3.74
C LEU A 595 -15.14 4.35 4.97
N LEU A 596 -14.23 4.62 5.92
CA LEU A 596 -14.49 5.38 7.14
C LEU A 596 -14.24 6.87 7.01
N ASP A 597 -13.47 7.31 6.01
CA ASP A 597 -13.23 8.73 5.77
C ASP A 597 -14.46 9.38 5.12
N PRO A 598 -15.15 10.33 5.80
CA PRO A 598 -16.31 11.00 5.23
C PRO A 598 -15.98 11.82 3.98
N SER A 599 -14.72 12.24 3.81
CA SER A 599 -14.28 13.05 2.66
C SER A 599 -14.34 12.27 1.34
N THR A 600 -14.21 10.94 1.41
CA THR A 600 -14.26 10.08 0.23
C THR A 600 -15.69 9.86 -0.25
N ASN A 601 -16.73 10.01 0.58
CA ASN A 601 -18.10 9.63 0.21
C ASN A 601 -18.28 8.13 -0.18
N LEU A 602 -17.26 7.27 0.00
CA LEU A 602 -17.33 5.84 -0.33
C LEU A 602 -18.39 5.10 0.50
N SER A 603 -18.59 5.53 1.76
CA SER A 603 -19.64 4.98 2.63
C SER A 603 -21.04 5.01 1.99
N ASN A 604 -21.41 6.11 1.34
CA ASN A 604 -22.68 6.24 0.65
C ASN A 604 -22.72 5.41 -0.63
N VAL A 605 -21.64 5.45 -1.42
CA VAL A 605 -21.48 4.68 -2.65
C VAL A 605 -21.67 3.18 -2.41
N TYR A 606 -20.95 2.60 -1.44
CA TYR A 606 -21.04 1.17 -1.16
C TYR A 606 -22.39 0.79 -0.55
N ASN A 607 -23.05 1.67 0.22
CA ASN A 607 -24.42 1.42 0.68
C ASN A 607 -25.43 1.37 -0.48
N GLU A 608 -25.22 2.18 -1.52
CA GLU A 608 -26.00 2.12 -2.76
C GLU A 608 -25.74 0.81 -3.51
N MET A 609 -24.47 0.40 -3.65
CA MET A 609 -24.09 -0.87 -4.27
C MET A 609 -24.73 -2.08 -3.57
N VAL A 610 -24.69 -2.12 -2.23
CA VAL A 610 -25.36 -3.16 -1.43
C VAL A 610 -26.88 -3.14 -1.67
N SER A 611 -27.49 -1.94 -1.68
CA SER A 611 -28.93 -1.80 -1.90
C SER A 611 -29.36 -2.19 -3.32
N ALA A 612 -28.48 -2.03 -4.30
CA ALA A 612 -28.65 -2.49 -5.67
C ALA A 612 -28.42 -4.01 -5.81
N GLY A 613 -28.05 -4.72 -4.75
CA GLY A 613 -27.89 -6.18 -4.72
C GLY A 613 -26.51 -6.68 -5.12
N HIS A 614 -25.51 -5.81 -5.20
CA HIS A 614 -24.11 -6.21 -5.39
C HIS A 614 -23.54 -6.85 -4.11
N GLN A 615 -22.49 -7.65 -4.27
CA GLN A 615 -21.78 -8.24 -3.14
C GLN A 615 -20.65 -7.29 -2.74
N ILE A 616 -20.42 -7.14 -1.43
CA ILE A 616 -19.24 -6.46 -0.89
C ILE A 616 -18.38 -7.48 -0.15
N ALA A 617 -17.07 -7.42 -0.37
CA ALA A 617 -16.06 -8.30 0.22
C ALA A 617 -14.87 -7.47 0.77
N LEU A 618 -14.00 -8.12 1.54
CA LEU A 618 -12.91 -7.49 2.27
C LEU A 618 -11.67 -7.29 1.40
N HIS A 619 -10.99 -6.15 1.53
CA HIS A 619 -9.74 -5.85 0.80
C HIS A 619 -8.63 -5.28 1.69
N SER A 620 -8.66 -5.63 2.99
CA SER A 620 -7.77 -5.14 4.05
C SER A 620 -8.09 -3.70 4.44
N TYR A 621 -7.49 -3.24 5.53
CA TYR A 621 -7.84 -1.94 6.07
C TYR A 621 -7.09 -0.83 5.36
N THR A 622 -5.79 -1.03 5.10
CA THR A 622 -4.91 0.00 4.51
C THR A 622 -4.22 -0.43 3.21
N HIS A 623 -4.63 -1.57 2.66
CA HIS A 623 -4.14 -2.10 1.39
C HIS A 623 -2.65 -2.52 1.34
N PRO A 624 -2.05 -3.14 2.40
CA PRO A 624 -0.67 -3.64 2.32
C PRO A 624 -0.57 -5.04 1.67
N LYS A 625 0.65 -5.38 1.21
CA LYS A 625 1.03 -6.77 0.89
C LYS A 625 0.94 -7.65 2.15
N MET A 626 -0.17 -8.37 2.32
CA MET A 626 -0.53 -8.98 3.60
C MET A 626 0.48 -10.03 4.10
N GLU A 627 1.00 -10.88 3.21
CA GLU A 627 1.99 -11.90 3.60
C GLU A 627 3.34 -11.28 4.01
N GLY A 628 3.69 -10.13 3.44
CA GLY A 628 4.92 -9.40 3.71
C GLY A 628 4.90 -8.59 5.02
N LEU A 629 3.77 -8.53 5.72
CA LEU A 629 3.68 -7.86 7.01
C LEU A 629 4.61 -8.51 8.04
N PRO A 630 5.18 -7.74 9.00
CA PRO A 630 6.28 -8.21 9.85
C PRO A 630 5.91 -9.37 10.77
N ASP A 631 4.66 -9.46 11.20
CA ASP A 631 4.18 -10.49 12.13
C ASP A 631 2.67 -10.76 11.97
N TYR A 632 2.13 -11.72 12.72
CA TYR A 632 0.70 -12.05 12.67
C TYR A 632 -0.18 -10.96 13.28
N ALA A 633 0.33 -10.14 14.20
CA ALA A 633 -0.47 -9.10 14.84
C ALA A 633 -0.77 -7.97 13.84
N ALA A 634 0.20 -7.62 12.99
CA ALA A 634 -0.01 -6.71 11.88
C ALA A 634 -1.06 -7.25 10.88
N ILE A 635 -0.96 -8.52 10.49
CA ILE A 635 -1.95 -9.18 9.60
C ILE A 635 -3.34 -9.17 10.23
N ASP A 636 -3.45 -9.55 11.50
CA ASP A 636 -4.70 -9.57 12.24
C ASP A 636 -5.30 -8.17 12.38
N TRP A 637 -4.48 -7.16 12.59
CA TRP A 637 -4.94 -5.78 12.69
C TRP A 637 -5.59 -5.35 11.39
N GLU A 638 -4.94 -5.57 10.25
CA GLU A 638 -5.50 -5.27 8.92
C GLU A 638 -6.85 -5.95 8.70
N TYR A 639 -6.95 -7.25 9.01
CA TYR A 639 -8.23 -7.96 8.88
C TYR A 639 -9.31 -7.45 9.84
N ASN A 640 -8.97 -7.30 11.12
CA ASN A 640 -9.94 -6.93 12.14
C ASN A 640 -10.45 -5.50 11.97
N GLN A 641 -9.60 -4.56 11.55
CA GLN A 641 -10.01 -3.19 11.26
C GLN A 641 -10.89 -3.12 10.01
N ASP A 642 -10.56 -3.87 8.96
CA ASP A 642 -11.40 -3.94 7.75
C ASP A 642 -12.79 -4.52 8.06
N ILE A 643 -12.83 -5.66 8.75
CA ILE A 643 -14.09 -6.28 9.21
C ILE A 643 -14.90 -5.31 10.06
N ALA A 644 -14.26 -4.58 10.99
CA ALA A 644 -14.92 -3.60 11.83
C ALA A 644 -15.47 -2.41 11.02
N ALA A 645 -14.70 -1.91 10.03
CA ALA A 645 -15.09 -0.82 9.15
C ALA A 645 -16.32 -1.20 8.30
N VAL A 646 -16.25 -2.34 7.61
CA VAL A 646 -17.36 -2.87 6.79
C VAL A 646 -18.59 -3.11 7.65
N LYS A 647 -18.45 -3.73 8.83
CA LYS A 647 -19.58 -3.96 9.74
C LYS A 647 -20.23 -2.67 10.23
N ARG A 648 -19.43 -1.62 10.48
CA ARG A 648 -19.91 -0.32 10.95
C ARG A 648 -20.63 0.45 9.85
N VAL A 649 -20.08 0.49 8.64
CA VAL A 649 -20.57 1.33 7.54
C VAL A 649 -21.62 0.62 6.69
N LEU A 650 -21.49 -0.70 6.55
CA LEU A 650 -22.28 -1.55 5.67
C LEU A 650 -22.86 -2.76 6.44
N PRO A 651 -23.67 -2.54 7.51
CA PRO A 651 -24.16 -3.64 8.36
C PRO A 651 -24.99 -4.69 7.62
N ARG A 652 -25.53 -4.37 6.44
CA ARG A 652 -26.28 -5.29 5.57
C ARG A 652 -25.40 -6.35 4.90
N VAL A 653 -24.09 -6.14 4.82
CA VAL A 653 -23.13 -7.12 4.28
C VAL A 653 -23.02 -8.33 5.20
N GLY A 654 -23.23 -8.14 6.51
CA GLY A 654 -23.07 -9.20 7.50
C GLY A 654 -21.62 -9.66 7.65
N ASN A 655 -21.43 -10.92 8.06
CA ASN A 655 -20.11 -11.52 8.22
C ASN A 655 -19.66 -12.13 6.89
N THR A 656 -19.03 -11.33 6.03
CA THR A 656 -18.44 -11.87 4.80
C THR A 656 -17.19 -12.70 5.12
N ARG A 657 -17.01 -13.80 4.38
CA ARG A 657 -15.82 -14.65 4.40
C ARG A 657 -14.99 -14.55 3.11
N TYR A 658 -15.32 -13.59 2.26
CA TYR A 658 -14.64 -13.32 1.00
C TYR A 658 -13.64 -12.19 1.19
N PHE A 659 -12.40 -12.46 0.81
CA PHE A 659 -11.29 -11.52 0.88
C PHE A 659 -10.50 -11.61 -0.42
N ARG A 660 -10.02 -10.48 -0.93
CA ARG A 660 -8.98 -10.46 -1.95
C ARG A 660 -7.74 -9.80 -1.34
N PRO A 661 -6.55 -10.41 -1.43
CA PRO A 661 -5.34 -9.77 -0.96
C PRO A 661 -4.95 -8.61 -1.87
N PRO A 662 -4.59 -7.44 -1.32
CA PRO A 662 -3.91 -6.39 -2.07
C PRO A 662 -2.74 -6.96 -2.89
N PHE A 663 -2.59 -6.45 -4.11
CA PHE A 663 -1.57 -6.88 -5.09
C PHE A 663 -1.67 -8.35 -5.54
N GLY A 664 -2.67 -9.12 -5.10
CA GLY A 664 -2.71 -10.56 -5.32
C GLY A 664 -1.69 -11.35 -4.48
N THR A 665 -0.99 -10.69 -3.56
CA THR A 665 0.01 -11.33 -2.68
C THR A 665 -0.60 -12.49 -1.90
N GLU A 666 0.08 -13.63 -1.88
CA GLU A 666 -0.42 -14.80 -1.18
C GLU A 666 0.70 -15.59 -0.50
N GLY A 667 0.43 -16.00 0.74
CA GLY A 667 1.20 -16.99 1.45
C GLY A 667 0.47 -17.52 2.68
N ALA A 668 1.10 -18.46 3.38
CA ALA A 668 0.41 -19.27 4.37
C ALA A 668 -0.04 -18.46 5.59
N ARG A 669 0.70 -17.40 5.97
CA ARG A 669 0.41 -16.62 7.17
C ARG A 669 -0.91 -15.88 6.99
N MET A 670 -1.05 -15.09 5.93
CA MET A 670 -2.27 -14.32 5.69
C MET A 670 -3.51 -15.23 5.56
N ARG A 671 -3.37 -16.40 4.93
CA ARG A 671 -4.47 -17.37 4.74
C ARG A 671 -4.97 -17.95 6.05
N GLN A 672 -4.06 -18.28 6.96
CA GLN A 672 -4.40 -18.81 8.28
C GLN A 672 -5.01 -17.72 9.16
N ARG A 673 -4.47 -16.49 9.09
CA ARG A 673 -5.01 -15.37 9.86
C ARG A 673 -6.39 -14.94 9.38
N LEU A 674 -6.68 -15.01 8.08
CA LEU A 674 -8.03 -14.78 7.56
C LEU A 674 -9.04 -15.78 8.13
N ALA A 675 -8.67 -17.06 8.24
CA ALA A 675 -9.53 -18.09 8.84
C ALA A 675 -9.85 -17.75 10.31
N VAL A 676 -8.84 -17.29 11.06
CA VAL A 676 -9.02 -16.82 12.44
C VAL A 676 -9.91 -15.58 12.50
N ALA A 677 -9.64 -14.55 11.69
CA ALA A 677 -10.35 -13.28 11.73
C ALA A 677 -11.83 -13.40 11.33
N THR A 678 -12.12 -14.26 10.35
CA THR A 678 -13.51 -14.51 9.89
C THR A 678 -14.23 -15.55 10.73
N GLY A 679 -13.52 -16.32 11.56
CA GLY A 679 -14.08 -17.48 12.27
C GLY A 679 -14.55 -18.61 11.35
N SER A 680 -14.06 -18.63 10.11
CA SER A 680 -14.35 -19.65 9.10
C SER A 680 -13.13 -20.53 8.93
N ASP A 681 -13.30 -21.86 8.92
CA ASP A 681 -12.17 -22.76 8.65
C ASP A 681 -11.70 -22.69 7.18
N GLU A 682 -12.60 -22.27 6.28
CA GLU A 682 -12.40 -22.19 4.84
C GLU A 682 -12.91 -20.85 4.26
N PRO A 683 -12.32 -19.70 4.64
CA PRO A 683 -12.66 -18.44 3.99
C PRO A 683 -12.17 -18.45 2.54
N TYR A 684 -12.74 -17.58 1.73
CA TYR A 684 -12.46 -17.49 0.30
C TYR A 684 -11.45 -16.39 0.01
N ILE A 685 -10.36 -16.77 -0.64
CA ILE A 685 -9.31 -15.85 -1.08
C ILE A 685 -9.40 -15.77 -2.59
N VAL A 686 -9.96 -14.66 -3.03
CA VAL A 686 -10.43 -14.47 -4.40
C VAL A 686 -9.31 -13.82 -5.21
N ASN A 687 -8.67 -14.58 -6.09
CA ASN A 687 -7.77 -14.05 -7.11
C ASN A 687 -8.56 -13.88 -8.43
N TRP A 688 -7.96 -14.17 -9.56
CA TRP A 688 -8.56 -13.98 -10.88
C TRP A 688 -8.01 -14.95 -11.92
N SER A 689 -8.77 -15.14 -12.98
CA SER A 689 -8.37 -15.82 -14.22
C SER A 689 -8.47 -14.91 -15.44
N VAL A 690 -8.93 -13.68 -15.25
CA VAL A 690 -9.02 -12.62 -16.25
C VAL A 690 -8.53 -11.34 -15.61
N ASP A 691 -7.37 -10.85 -16.02
CA ASP A 691 -6.86 -9.54 -15.61
C ASP A 691 -7.08 -8.53 -16.74
N VAL A 692 -7.71 -7.39 -16.45
CA VAL A 692 -7.82 -6.31 -17.44
C VAL A 692 -6.50 -5.53 -17.57
N GLU A 693 -5.53 -5.77 -16.68
CA GLU A 693 -4.23 -5.10 -16.63
C GLU A 693 -4.38 -3.56 -16.63
N ASP A 694 -5.41 -3.04 -15.95
CA ASP A 694 -5.68 -1.62 -15.84
C ASP A 694 -4.59 -0.89 -15.06
N TRP A 695 -4.08 -1.53 -14.00
CA TRP A 695 -2.91 -1.08 -13.25
C TRP A 695 -1.65 -0.87 -14.12
N LEU A 696 -1.58 -1.51 -15.29
CA LEU A 696 -0.47 -1.40 -16.24
C LEU A 696 -0.79 -0.44 -17.40
N TRP A 697 -2.00 -0.49 -17.94
CA TRP A 697 -2.34 0.18 -19.22
C TRP A 697 -3.22 1.42 -19.10
N ALA A 698 -3.97 1.59 -18.01
CA ALA A 698 -5.08 2.55 -17.96
C ALA A 698 -4.66 4.01 -18.14
N GLU A 699 -3.46 4.36 -17.69
CA GLU A 699 -2.89 5.70 -17.78
C GLU A 699 -1.80 5.83 -18.87
N THR A 700 -1.65 4.81 -19.72
CA THR A 700 -0.72 4.82 -20.86
C THR A 700 -1.37 5.43 -22.11
N ASP A 701 -0.58 5.68 -23.15
CA ASP A 701 -1.08 6.09 -24.48
C ASP A 701 -1.82 4.96 -25.24
N THR A 702 -1.81 3.73 -24.70
CA THR A 702 -2.47 2.56 -25.29
C THR A 702 -3.45 1.91 -24.31
N PRO A 703 -4.43 2.66 -23.74
CA PRO A 703 -5.34 2.11 -22.74
C PRO A 703 -6.23 1.00 -23.30
N GLU A 704 -6.40 0.91 -24.62
CA GLU A 704 -7.12 -0.16 -25.31
C GLU A 704 -6.50 -1.55 -25.11
N LYS A 705 -5.24 -1.64 -24.69
CA LYS A 705 -4.61 -2.93 -24.33
C LYS A 705 -5.34 -3.65 -23.21
N GLN A 706 -6.11 -2.95 -22.37
CA GLN A 706 -7.00 -3.57 -21.39
C GLN A 706 -8.04 -4.50 -22.06
N LEU A 707 -8.56 -4.11 -23.23
CA LEU A 707 -9.47 -4.96 -24.01
C LEU A 707 -8.74 -6.16 -24.61
N GLU A 708 -7.46 -6.02 -24.97
CA GLU A 708 -6.65 -7.13 -25.47
C GLU A 708 -6.34 -8.14 -24.38
N ALA A 709 -5.91 -7.67 -23.20
CA ALA A 709 -5.67 -8.50 -22.01
C ALA A 709 -6.96 -9.25 -21.60
N PHE A 710 -8.08 -8.54 -21.49
CA PHE A 710 -9.37 -9.14 -21.19
C PHE A 710 -9.77 -10.22 -22.21
N LYS A 711 -9.68 -9.92 -23.52
CA LYS A 711 -10.01 -10.89 -24.58
C LYS A 711 -9.10 -12.11 -24.56
N ARG A 712 -7.79 -11.90 -24.33
CA ARG A 712 -6.79 -12.97 -24.25
C ARG A 712 -7.17 -13.95 -23.15
N ASP A 713 -7.47 -13.47 -21.95
CA ASP A 713 -7.73 -14.36 -20.81
C ASP A 713 -9.12 -14.99 -20.87
N VAL A 714 -10.12 -14.27 -21.40
CA VAL A 714 -11.44 -14.86 -21.73
C VAL A 714 -11.31 -15.96 -22.78
N ALA A 715 -10.47 -15.78 -23.81
CA ALA A 715 -10.23 -16.79 -24.84
C ALA A 715 -9.54 -18.05 -24.29
N LYS A 716 -8.73 -17.91 -23.23
CA LYS A 716 -8.17 -19.05 -22.48
C LYS A 716 -9.19 -19.75 -21.59
N GLY A 717 -10.43 -19.24 -21.49
CA GLY A 717 -11.50 -19.85 -20.70
C GLY A 717 -11.75 -19.19 -19.34
N GLY A 718 -10.98 -18.15 -18.99
CA GLY A 718 -11.10 -17.41 -17.74
C GLY A 718 -12.52 -16.87 -17.51
N ASN A 719 -12.89 -16.74 -16.24
CA ASN A 719 -14.25 -16.35 -15.85
C ASN A 719 -14.38 -15.59 -14.53
N LEU A 720 -13.26 -15.22 -13.90
CA LEU A 720 -13.24 -14.41 -12.70
C LEU A 720 -12.33 -13.22 -12.95
N VAL A 721 -12.92 -12.04 -13.08
CA VAL A 721 -12.25 -10.81 -13.49
C VAL A 721 -11.70 -10.07 -12.29
N VAL A 722 -10.50 -9.50 -12.42
CA VAL A 722 -10.03 -8.38 -11.60
C VAL A 722 -10.02 -7.12 -12.45
N MET A 723 -10.43 -6.00 -11.86
CA MET A 723 -10.34 -4.65 -12.41
C MET A 723 -10.57 -3.63 -11.29
N HIS A 724 -10.20 -2.37 -11.52
CA HIS A 724 -10.35 -1.28 -10.56
C HIS A 724 -11.16 -0.14 -11.18
N TYR A 725 -12.04 0.50 -10.40
CA TYR A 725 -12.70 1.75 -10.82
C TYR A 725 -11.93 2.98 -10.34
N LEU A 726 -10.63 2.99 -10.61
CA LEU A 726 -9.71 4.08 -10.28
C LEU A 726 -9.39 4.96 -11.49
N TYR A 727 -9.69 4.49 -12.71
CA TYR A 727 -9.26 5.14 -13.94
C TYR A 727 -10.44 5.42 -14.89
N PRO A 728 -10.50 6.61 -15.53
CA PRO A 728 -11.52 6.93 -16.51
C PRO A 728 -11.57 5.95 -17.69
N SER A 729 -10.41 5.47 -18.16
CA SER A 729 -10.32 4.56 -19.31
C SER A 729 -10.93 3.19 -18.98
N THR A 730 -10.59 2.63 -17.82
CA THR A 730 -11.11 1.35 -17.33
C THR A 730 -12.63 1.38 -17.17
N VAL A 731 -13.17 2.47 -16.58
CA VAL A 731 -14.62 2.69 -16.45
C VAL A 731 -15.26 2.84 -17.84
N GLY A 732 -14.60 3.54 -18.76
CA GLY A 732 -15.04 3.68 -20.16
C GLY A 732 -15.10 2.35 -20.92
N TYR A 733 -14.23 1.39 -20.60
CA TYR A 733 -14.24 0.05 -21.19
C TYR A 733 -15.14 -0.96 -20.47
N LEU A 734 -15.62 -0.66 -19.25
CA LEU A 734 -16.45 -1.58 -18.45
C LEU A 734 -17.63 -2.17 -19.23
N ARG A 735 -18.36 -1.32 -19.98
CA ARG A 735 -19.48 -1.80 -20.80
C ARG A 735 -19.02 -2.82 -21.85
N GLN A 736 -17.88 -2.58 -22.49
CA GLN A 736 -17.33 -3.51 -23.48
C GLN A 736 -16.85 -4.82 -22.85
N PHE A 737 -16.20 -4.77 -21.67
CA PHE A 737 -15.83 -5.98 -20.93
C PHE A 737 -17.06 -6.85 -20.64
N ILE A 738 -18.14 -6.23 -20.14
CA ILE A 738 -19.40 -6.93 -19.84
C ILE A 738 -20.01 -7.54 -21.11
N GLN A 739 -20.03 -6.79 -22.22
CA GLN A 739 -20.58 -7.28 -23.49
C GLN A 739 -19.77 -8.43 -24.09
N ILE A 740 -18.43 -8.39 -23.99
CA ILE A 740 -17.56 -9.50 -24.38
C ILE A 740 -17.81 -10.72 -23.49
N ALA A 741 -17.93 -10.54 -22.17
CA ALA A 741 -18.25 -11.63 -21.26
C ALA A 741 -19.61 -12.26 -21.57
N LYS A 742 -20.65 -11.46 -21.84
CA LYS A 742 -21.97 -11.95 -22.27
C LYS A 742 -21.92 -12.74 -23.58
N ALA A 743 -21.07 -12.32 -24.53
CA ALA A 743 -20.91 -13.01 -25.81
C ALA A 743 -20.34 -14.43 -25.68
N THR A 744 -19.74 -14.78 -24.53
CA THR A 744 -19.34 -16.16 -24.22
C THR A 744 -20.53 -17.10 -23.95
N GLY A 745 -21.73 -16.57 -23.74
CA GLY A 745 -22.92 -17.32 -23.34
C GLY A 745 -22.96 -17.71 -21.86
N LYS A 746 -21.96 -17.33 -21.06
CA LYS A 746 -21.94 -17.52 -19.61
C LYS A 746 -22.89 -16.53 -18.90
N GLN A 747 -23.46 -16.95 -17.78
CA GLN A 747 -24.28 -16.10 -16.92
C GLN A 747 -23.37 -15.24 -16.04
N LEU A 748 -23.55 -13.92 -16.12
CA LEU A 748 -22.81 -12.98 -15.28
C LEU A 748 -23.46 -12.90 -13.89
N MET A 749 -22.65 -13.03 -12.84
CA MET A 749 -23.12 -13.07 -11.46
C MET A 749 -22.05 -12.59 -10.47
N ARG A 750 -22.42 -12.55 -9.19
CA ARG A 750 -21.52 -12.21 -8.09
C ARG A 750 -20.61 -13.40 -7.76
N VAL A 751 -19.47 -13.13 -7.13
CA VAL A 751 -18.50 -14.15 -6.71
C VAL A 751 -19.13 -15.19 -5.79
N ASP A 752 -19.95 -14.81 -4.80
CA ASP A 752 -20.62 -15.77 -3.92
C ASP A 752 -21.54 -16.76 -4.65
N GLN A 753 -22.33 -16.28 -5.62
CA GLN A 753 -23.16 -17.12 -6.50
C GLN A 753 -22.32 -18.03 -7.42
N CYS A 754 -21.22 -17.48 -7.92
CA CYS A 754 -20.20 -18.16 -8.75
C CYS A 754 -19.48 -19.28 -7.96
N MET A 755 -19.36 -19.14 -6.64
CA MET A 755 -18.81 -20.16 -5.74
C MET A 755 -19.85 -21.11 -5.15
N GLU A 756 -21.13 -20.95 -5.51
CA GLU A 756 -22.25 -21.72 -4.96
C GLU A 756 -22.34 -21.61 -3.44
N ASP A 757 -22.07 -20.42 -2.90
CA ASP A 757 -22.19 -20.16 -1.46
C ASP A 757 -23.66 -20.37 -1.02
N PRO A 758 -23.93 -21.20 0.01
CA PRO A 758 -25.29 -21.39 0.52
C PRO A 758 -25.94 -20.11 1.05
N ASP A 759 -25.15 -19.11 1.44
CA ASP A 759 -25.64 -17.81 1.91
C ASP A 759 -25.82 -16.79 0.78
N ALA A 760 -25.48 -17.16 -0.47
CA ALA A 760 -25.73 -16.31 -1.63
C ALA A 760 -27.25 -16.20 -1.91
N PRO A 761 -27.74 -15.02 -2.36
CA PRO A 761 -29.10 -14.86 -2.81
C PRO A 761 -29.33 -15.68 -4.08
N PRO A 762 -30.60 -16.02 -4.37
CA PRO A 762 -30.99 -16.68 -5.61
C PRO A 762 -30.45 -15.94 -6.85
N LEU A 763 -30.21 -16.71 -7.91
CA LEU A 763 -29.77 -16.20 -9.22
C LEU A 763 -30.79 -15.26 -9.87
#